data_AF-A0A660SCF9-F1
#
_entry.id   AF-A0A660SCF9-F1
#
_cell.length_a   1.000
_cell.length_b   1.000
_cell.length_c   1.000
_cell.angle_alpha   90.00
_cell.angle_beta   90.00
_cell.angle_gamma   90.00
#
_symmetry.space_group_name_H-M   'P 1'
#
loop_
_entity.id
_entity.type
_entity.pdbx_description
1 polymer ?
#
loop_
_entity_poly.entity_id
_entity_poly.type
_entity_poly.pdbx_seq_one_letter_code
_entity_poly.pdbx_strand_id
1 'polypeptide(L)'
;LYVGPASITVADYNNDGLLDFFFYKNRRDEFGYNQFVAAMYINIGTSTDPDFNPHDMAPNLDFTALFQAAGIYCNWAGDHLCSVDIDQDGDVDVLIISQDKIFLVRNPGTDNFEIDNFEISELNYDQRTGFTIGRGGTSVDAADFDKDGDIDVIGGTVNDVPYLVYYENDGTGFFTRKEILIPNPNCTGIVATCVRDFNMDGWVDIFGATDRWNAGNEARMWFYKNNGLYTDPDTGDTTLDLEFRCLNNCQPILPPPHDVDMSAVLDYDQDGDYDVILADANHSGDYYLIINELAPVYTTSGEARSTSYTGDLDPRRYAITKVKVTRLQMGILGHSSEGLRVDLYVSNDGVNWEFYASYEGDEIQNYNGLAWHTFNHFGSRFMWKALLSAEEDEMEEYEGASFETPIIREIRFRFAYVERREYARTSVATQLVDEQGRQLKLIIAGTFYFPGWQGHLRAYDVTQMPMLNTSYSELRTITRSDLTAPSGREIVASGVTIRWDAGELLQNRSPDDRVIYTALPDSNGDLTRIEFTAANVSQLAPLLNDQQNDNVGLINFVRGEGRYWKLGDINHSNPIVVGPPSGAVSQMGEGYDQFLLDYSDRRKVLYVGANDGMLHCFDVLTGEELWAFIPYNLLPKLRNMRAVDNATGSRYFVRDVYVDGTPTSADVYIDADGDGNKEWRTILLCGQGAGYGSSVAGGLNYYFALDITDPENPQPLWEFTHTQLGETWSVPAIGKIMKNGEPTWVAFVGSGYDNNSDHRTGNRFYAIDLETGQQFWLFNAGEVKTKDELGWNIKNTIPCSPSTVDIDEDGFVDRVYVGDLDGRLWKIDVSREFRRSQDWQAEVIYEDHHNYPIISKPAVWINATVESPVPRIYFGTGGDDRAPDDVTYSFIALLDGNRPEVEWFIGDHRELNLNSSLDKGDLGVGEKVWADPKIADYIVYFSTLTGSIESVDPCESLAGIGKLYARYIVAKAGNPIGSTAFRTAAGPAEALNLEIKTRSAVTIGESERVQGQTRKREVYIQEYNSTLQR
;
A
#
# COMPACT_ATOMS: atom_id res chain seq x y z
N LEU A 1 -25.64 51.64 -50.66
CA LEU A 1 -26.47 50.84 -49.75
C LEU A 1 -25.68 50.81 -48.46
N TYR A 2 -26.07 51.57 -47.44
CA TYR A 2 -25.42 51.49 -46.13
C TYR A 2 -26.10 50.34 -45.38
N VAL A 3 -25.34 49.28 -45.12
CA VAL A 3 -25.69 48.19 -44.20
C VAL A 3 -25.18 48.65 -42.84
N GLY A 4 -26.00 48.55 -41.79
CA GLY A 4 -25.59 48.92 -40.43
C GLY A 4 -25.01 47.72 -39.68
N PRO A 5 -24.77 47.86 -38.37
CA PRO A 5 -24.06 46.87 -37.58
C PRO A 5 -24.93 45.63 -37.39
N ALA A 6 -24.28 44.48 -37.29
CA ALA A 6 -24.91 43.19 -37.06
C ALA A 6 -23.95 42.29 -36.29
N SER A 7 -24.49 41.44 -35.44
CA SER A 7 -23.73 40.47 -34.67
C SER A 7 -24.46 39.13 -34.65
N ILE A 8 -23.68 38.06 -34.56
CA ILE A 8 -24.13 36.69 -34.63
C ILE A 8 -23.36 35.85 -33.61
N THR A 9 -24.03 34.86 -33.03
CA THR A 9 -23.38 33.79 -32.26
C THR A 9 -24.09 32.46 -32.58
N VAL A 10 -23.41 31.34 -32.35
CA VAL A 10 -23.80 30.00 -32.82
C VAL A 10 -23.71 29.04 -31.65
N ALA A 11 -24.76 28.26 -31.44
CA ALA A 11 -24.83 27.18 -30.44
C ALA A 11 -25.98 26.22 -30.79
N ASP A 12 -26.09 25.11 -30.08
CA ASP A 12 -27.28 24.25 -30.12
C ASP A 12 -28.25 24.72 -29.02
N TYR A 13 -29.11 25.70 -29.32
CA TYR A 13 -29.94 26.34 -28.29
C TYR A 13 -31.12 25.46 -27.86
N ASN A 14 -31.61 24.61 -28.76
CA ASN A 14 -32.75 23.73 -28.47
C ASN A 14 -32.32 22.30 -28.07
N ASN A 15 -31.02 22.02 -28.04
CA ASN A 15 -30.38 20.75 -27.67
C ASN A 15 -30.82 19.58 -28.57
N ASP A 16 -30.92 19.82 -29.88
CA ASP A 16 -31.30 18.82 -30.87
C ASP A 16 -30.12 18.17 -31.61
N GLY A 17 -28.90 18.60 -31.30
CA GLY A 17 -27.65 18.16 -31.90
C GLY A 17 -27.27 18.88 -33.19
N LEU A 18 -28.00 19.92 -33.58
CA LEU A 18 -27.72 20.77 -34.74
C LEU A 18 -27.33 22.18 -34.28
N LEU A 19 -26.41 22.81 -35.00
CA LEU A 19 -26.05 24.20 -34.72
C LEU A 19 -27.13 25.16 -35.24
N ASP A 20 -27.61 25.99 -34.33
CA ASP A 20 -28.48 27.14 -34.51
C ASP A 20 -27.67 28.44 -34.50
N PHE A 21 -28.32 29.58 -34.71
CA PHE A 21 -27.65 30.87 -34.49
C PHE A 21 -28.58 31.96 -33.95
N PHE A 22 -28.04 32.79 -33.07
CA PHE A 22 -28.68 34.01 -32.62
C PHE A 22 -28.11 35.19 -33.39
N PHE A 23 -28.96 36.00 -33.99
CA PHE A 23 -28.55 37.11 -34.84
C PHE A 23 -29.32 38.38 -34.50
N TYR A 24 -28.61 39.50 -34.42
CA TYR A 24 -29.27 40.80 -34.38
C TYR A 24 -28.56 41.86 -35.22
N LYS A 25 -29.33 42.81 -35.74
CA LYS A 25 -28.82 43.88 -36.60
C LYS A 25 -29.58 45.19 -36.46
N ASN A 26 -28.92 46.28 -36.84
CA ASN A 26 -29.50 47.59 -37.02
C ASN A 26 -29.12 48.16 -38.40
N ARG A 27 -29.90 49.07 -38.96
CA ARG A 27 -29.56 49.67 -40.26
C ARG A 27 -28.56 50.82 -40.15
N ARG A 28 -28.39 51.42 -38.97
CA ARG A 28 -27.51 52.56 -38.73
C ARG A 28 -26.69 52.32 -37.47
N ASP A 29 -25.49 52.88 -37.43
CA ASP A 29 -24.64 52.94 -36.23
C ASP A 29 -25.15 53.99 -35.24
N GLU A 30 -26.25 53.65 -34.57
CA GLU A 30 -26.89 54.50 -33.58
C GLU A 30 -27.46 53.66 -32.43
N PHE A 31 -27.51 54.26 -31.23
CA PHE A 31 -28.31 53.75 -30.12
C PHE A 31 -29.80 54.01 -30.39
N GLY A 32 -30.36 53.29 -31.36
CA GLY A 32 -31.73 53.37 -31.82
C GLY A 32 -32.16 52.11 -32.60
N TYR A 33 -33.44 52.05 -32.99
CA TYR A 33 -34.05 50.83 -33.56
C TYR A 33 -34.42 50.98 -35.04
N ASN A 34 -33.47 51.35 -35.91
CA ASN A 34 -33.74 51.57 -37.33
C ASN A 34 -33.73 50.26 -38.12
N GLN A 35 -34.91 49.73 -38.49
CA GLN A 35 -35.03 48.40 -39.11
C GLN A 35 -34.27 47.32 -38.32
N PHE A 36 -34.39 47.43 -37.01
CA PHE A 36 -33.79 46.53 -36.04
C PHE A 36 -34.47 45.16 -36.10
N VAL A 37 -33.68 44.11 -36.08
CA VAL A 37 -34.13 42.71 -36.00
C VAL A 37 -33.23 42.01 -35.01
N ALA A 38 -33.81 41.21 -34.11
CA ALA A 38 -33.10 40.26 -33.25
C ALA A 38 -33.88 38.94 -33.31
N ALA A 39 -33.24 37.85 -33.69
CA ALA A 39 -33.90 36.57 -33.84
C ALA A 39 -32.94 35.39 -33.62
N MET A 40 -33.48 34.32 -33.05
CA MET A 40 -32.84 33.01 -32.95
C MET A 40 -33.36 32.13 -34.09
N TYR A 41 -32.46 31.64 -34.91
CA TYR A 41 -32.76 30.80 -36.07
C TYR A 41 -32.46 29.35 -35.74
N ILE A 42 -33.47 28.50 -35.86
CA ILE A 42 -33.41 27.09 -35.52
C ILE A 42 -33.21 26.27 -36.80
N ASN A 43 -32.19 25.43 -36.80
CA ASN A 43 -31.82 24.61 -37.94
C ASN A 43 -32.78 23.41 -38.07
N ILE A 44 -33.59 23.41 -39.13
CA ILE A 44 -34.55 22.33 -39.41
C ILE A 44 -34.03 21.33 -40.46
N GLY A 45 -32.78 21.50 -40.90
CA GLY A 45 -32.12 20.70 -41.93
C GLY A 45 -31.26 19.58 -41.34
N THR A 46 -29.99 19.56 -41.75
CA THR A 46 -28.99 18.61 -41.25
C THR A 46 -27.69 19.35 -40.95
N SER A 47 -26.75 18.69 -40.25
CA SER A 47 -25.43 19.26 -39.94
C SER A 47 -24.60 19.62 -41.18
N THR A 48 -24.88 19.02 -42.35
CA THR A 48 -24.15 19.28 -43.61
C THR A 48 -24.96 20.09 -44.64
N ASP A 49 -26.24 20.30 -44.39
CA ASP A 49 -27.16 21.05 -45.25
C ASP A 49 -28.17 21.76 -44.35
N PRO A 50 -27.76 22.86 -43.70
CA PRO A 50 -28.61 23.56 -42.75
C PRO A 50 -29.74 24.30 -43.48
N ASP A 51 -30.94 24.27 -42.90
CA ASP A 51 -32.13 24.92 -43.45
C ASP A 51 -32.79 25.79 -42.37
N PHE A 52 -33.12 27.02 -42.72
CA PHE A 52 -33.65 28.02 -41.80
C PHE A 52 -34.85 28.74 -42.41
N ASN A 53 -35.92 28.84 -41.64
CA ASN A 53 -37.05 29.67 -42.02
C ASN A 53 -36.70 31.18 -41.96
N PRO A 54 -37.50 32.06 -42.57
CA PRO A 54 -37.52 33.49 -42.24
C PRO A 54 -37.70 33.73 -40.73
N HIS A 55 -37.11 34.79 -40.20
CA HIS A 55 -37.05 35.09 -38.75
C HIS A 55 -38.41 35.11 -38.03
N ASP A 56 -39.48 35.49 -38.75
CA ASP A 56 -40.83 35.67 -38.23
C ASP A 56 -41.70 34.40 -38.37
N MET A 57 -41.10 33.27 -38.73
CA MET A 57 -41.77 31.98 -38.86
C MET A 57 -41.14 30.92 -37.97
N ALA A 58 -41.98 30.23 -37.20
CA ALA A 58 -41.59 29.09 -36.38
C ALA A 58 -40.83 28.04 -37.21
N PRO A 59 -39.84 27.32 -36.63
CA PRO A 59 -39.47 27.31 -35.21
C PRO A 59 -38.56 28.46 -34.74
N ASN A 60 -38.17 29.40 -35.61
CA ASN A 60 -37.38 30.56 -35.21
C ASN A 60 -38.13 31.45 -34.20
N LEU A 61 -37.37 32.14 -33.34
CA LEU A 61 -37.90 33.02 -32.30
C LEU A 61 -37.49 34.47 -32.58
N ASP A 62 -38.47 35.38 -32.71
CA ASP A 62 -38.24 36.80 -33.00
C ASP A 62 -38.17 37.65 -31.73
N PHE A 63 -36.96 37.87 -31.23
CA PHE A 63 -36.63 38.67 -30.04
C PHE A 63 -36.72 40.19 -30.25
N THR A 64 -37.05 40.67 -31.46
CA THR A 64 -37.01 42.10 -31.81
C THR A 64 -37.76 42.99 -30.83
N ALA A 65 -38.97 42.61 -30.42
CA ALA A 65 -39.79 43.39 -29.49
C ALA A 65 -39.24 43.34 -28.05
N LEU A 66 -38.71 42.20 -27.62
CA LEU A 66 -38.14 42.02 -26.29
C LEU A 66 -36.85 42.84 -26.12
N PHE A 67 -35.97 42.83 -27.12
CA PHE A 67 -34.75 43.64 -27.13
C PHE A 67 -35.05 45.15 -27.13
N GLN A 68 -36.10 45.57 -27.87
CA GLN A 68 -36.59 46.95 -27.84
C GLN A 68 -37.12 47.35 -26.46
N ALA A 69 -37.81 46.45 -25.78
CA ALA A 69 -38.32 46.69 -24.43
C ALA A 69 -37.21 46.75 -23.38
N ALA A 70 -36.20 45.88 -23.50
CA ALA A 70 -35.03 45.83 -22.62
C ALA A 70 -34.04 46.99 -22.83
N GLY A 71 -34.10 47.68 -23.98
CA GLY A 71 -33.17 48.76 -24.30
C GLY A 71 -31.83 48.26 -24.84
N ILE A 72 -31.81 47.10 -25.51
CA ILE A 72 -30.61 46.52 -26.12
C ILE A 72 -30.43 47.09 -27.54
N TYR A 73 -29.24 47.58 -27.88
CA TYR A 73 -28.94 48.21 -29.17
C TYR A 73 -27.76 47.55 -29.89
N CYS A 74 -27.81 47.51 -31.22
CA CYS A 74 -26.67 47.16 -32.07
C CYS A 74 -26.00 48.43 -32.57
N ASN A 75 -24.71 48.62 -32.30
CA ASN A 75 -23.97 49.84 -32.65
C ASN A 75 -22.52 49.52 -32.98
N TRP A 76 -22.09 49.83 -34.20
CA TRP A 76 -20.70 49.70 -34.70
C TRP A 76 -20.19 48.27 -34.94
N ALA A 77 -19.88 47.50 -33.89
CA ALA A 77 -19.07 46.28 -34.02
C ALA A 77 -19.89 45.01 -34.30
N GLY A 78 -19.18 43.92 -34.66
CA GLY A 78 -19.75 42.62 -35.00
C GLY A 78 -19.82 41.61 -33.85
N ASP A 79 -19.14 41.86 -32.72
CA ASP A 79 -18.84 40.83 -31.70
C ASP A 79 -19.62 41.01 -30.38
N HIS A 80 -20.84 41.53 -30.47
CA HIS A 80 -21.63 41.89 -29.29
C HIS A 80 -22.27 40.71 -28.53
N LEU A 81 -22.16 39.48 -29.03
CA LEU A 81 -22.87 38.31 -28.53
C LEU A 81 -21.90 37.19 -28.14
N CYS A 82 -22.15 36.53 -27.01
CA CYS A 82 -21.47 35.29 -26.63
C CYS A 82 -22.53 34.24 -26.24
N SER A 83 -22.38 33.01 -26.75
CA SER A 83 -23.22 31.88 -26.34
C SER A 83 -22.49 31.06 -25.29
N VAL A 84 -23.11 30.88 -24.13
CA VAL A 84 -22.48 30.23 -22.98
C VAL A 84 -23.53 29.67 -22.03
N ASP A 85 -23.27 28.52 -21.43
CA ASP A 85 -24.06 27.99 -20.32
C ASP A 85 -23.56 28.65 -19.02
N ILE A 86 -24.08 29.84 -18.71
CA ILE A 86 -23.53 30.69 -17.63
C ILE A 86 -23.97 30.25 -16.24
N ASP A 87 -25.08 29.51 -16.13
CA ASP A 87 -25.64 29.02 -14.86
C ASP A 87 -25.48 27.49 -14.68
N GLN A 88 -24.88 26.81 -15.65
CA GLN A 88 -24.53 25.39 -15.63
C GLN A 88 -25.73 24.47 -15.48
N ASP A 89 -26.87 24.87 -16.05
CA ASP A 89 -28.07 24.03 -16.09
C ASP A 89 -28.10 23.08 -17.30
N GLY A 90 -27.15 23.25 -18.23
CA GLY A 90 -26.99 22.45 -19.44
C GLY A 90 -27.65 23.05 -20.68
N ASP A 91 -28.31 24.22 -20.55
CA ASP A 91 -28.92 24.95 -21.66
C ASP A 91 -28.08 26.19 -22.02
N VAL A 92 -27.81 26.40 -23.31
CA VAL A 92 -26.93 27.50 -23.73
C VAL A 92 -27.67 28.84 -23.72
N ASP A 93 -27.16 29.80 -22.95
CA ASP A 93 -27.65 31.18 -22.87
C ASP A 93 -26.97 32.12 -23.87
N VAL A 94 -27.48 33.35 -23.98
CA VAL A 94 -26.86 34.42 -24.80
C VAL A 94 -26.54 35.65 -23.94
N LEU A 95 -25.26 35.98 -23.86
CA LEU A 95 -24.75 37.23 -23.32
C LEU A 95 -24.71 38.31 -24.41
N ILE A 96 -25.12 39.53 -24.06
CA ILE A 96 -25.11 40.68 -24.96
C ILE A 96 -24.48 41.89 -24.28
N ILE A 97 -23.42 42.46 -24.87
CA ILE A 97 -22.92 43.77 -24.46
C ILE A 97 -23.55 44.89 -25.29
N SER A 98 -24.11 45.89 -24.62
CA SER A 98 -24.70 47.06 -25.27
C SER A 98 -24.59 48.28 -24.37
N GLN A 99 -24.11 49.39 -24.94
CA GLN A 99 -23.84 50.62 -24.17
C GLN A 99 -22.85 50.35 -23.02
N ASP A 100 -23.18 50.72 -21.79
CA ASP A 100 -22.38 50.46 -20.59
C ASP A 100 -22.82 49.20 -19.83
N LYS A 101 -23.58 48.29 -20.47
CA LYS A 101 -24.23 47.14 -19.83
C LYS A 101 -23.94 45.82 -20.53
N ILE A 102 -24.03 44.75 -19.75
CA ILE A 102 -24.12 43.37 -20.23
C ILE A 102 -25.50 42.84 -19.85
N PHE A 103 -26.17 42.20 -20.80
CA PHE A 103 -27.48 41.57 -20.65
C PHE A 103 -27.34 40.06 -20.81
N LEU A 104 -28.22 39.32 -20.14
CA LEU A 104 -28.36 37.88 -20.26
C LEU A 104 -29.75 37.57 -20.83
N VAL A 105 -29.78 36.77 -21.89
CA VAL A 105 -30.98 36.09 -22.38
C VAL A 105 -30.90 34.65 -21.89
N ARG A 106 -31.67 34.33 -20.86
CA ARG A 106 -31.68 33.00 -20.25
C ARG A 106 -32.58 32.05 -21.03
N ASN A 107 -32.02 30.92 -21.41
CA ASN A 107 -32.67 29.83 -22.11
C ASN A 107 -33.53 29.03 -21.11
N PRO A 108 -34.83 28.85 -21.37
CA PRO A 108 -35.72 28.11 -20.46
C PRO A 108 -35.60 26.57 -20.58
N GLY A 109 -34.70 26.10 -21.44
CA GLY A 109 -34.49 24.69 -21.75
C GLY A 109 -35.47 24.09 -22.75
N THR A 110 -35.10 22.92 -23.28
CA THR A 110 -35.82 22.25 -24.38
C THR A 110 -37.30 22.01 -24.10
N ASP A 111 -37.67 21.71 -22.85
CA ASP A 111 -39.06 21.42 -22.46
C ASP A 111 -39.99 22.66 -22.50
N ASN A 112 -39.42 23.87 -22.50
CA ASN A 112 -40.16 25.14 -22.46
C ASN A 112 -39.67 26.15 -23.52
N PHE A 113 -39.14 25.65 -24.65
CA PHE A 113 -38.48 26.44 -25.71
C PHE A 113 -39.46 27.28 -26.57
N GLU A 114 -40.19 28.19 -25.92
CA GLU A 114 -41.08 29.18 -26.53
C GLU A 114 -40.63 30.58 -26.12
N ILE A 115 -40.76 31.57 -27.02
CA ILE A 115 -40.21 32.93 -26.82
C ILE A 115 -40.67 33.60 -25.51
N ASP A 116 -41.90 33.33 -25.05
CA ASP A 116 -42.47 33.92 -23.84
C ASP A 116 -41.81 33.41 -22.54
N ASN A 117 -41.05 32.32 -22.61
CA ASN A 117 -40.36 31.72 -21.47
C ASN A 117 -38.89 32.18 -21.33
N PHE A 118 -38.33 32.86 -22.33
CA PHE A 118 -36.98 33.43 -22.25
C PHE A 118 -36.97 34.65 -21.33
N GLU A 119 -36.02 34.71 -20.41
CA GLU A 119 -35.82 35.86 -19.54
C GLU A 119 -34.73 36.77 -20.10
N ILE A 120 -34.97 38.08 -20.15
CA ILE A 120 -33.96 39.08 -20.53
C ILE A 120 -33.74 40.06 -19.39
N SER A 121 -32.53 40.10 -18.86
CA SER A 121 -32.16 40.99 -17.75
C SER A 121 -30.75 41.56 -17.93
N GLU A 122 -30.49 42.71 -17.30
CA GLU A 122 -29.12 43.20 -17.09
C GLU A 122 -28.41 42.23 -16.11
N LEU A 123 -27.14 41.91 -16.38
CA LEU A 123 -26.36 41.01 -15.52
C LEU A 123 -26.26 41.60 -14.09
N ASN A 124 -26.34 40.73 -13.09
CA ASN A 124 -26.36 41.15 -11.69
C ASN A 124 -24.93 41.35 -11.16
N TYR A 125 -24.38 42.55 -11.37
CA TYR A 125 -23.04 42.92 -10.91
C TYR A 125 -23.04 44.08 -9.93
N ASP A 126 -21.92 44.26 -9.22
CA ASP A 126 -21.69 45.41 -8.34
C ASP A 126 -21.60 46.75 -9.11
N GLN A 127 -21.02 46.73 -10.32
CA GLN A 127 -20.76 47.92 -11.14
C GLN A 127 -20.83 47.64 -12.64
N ARG A 128 -21.33 48.62 -13.43
CA ARG A 128 -21.37 48.58 -14.90
C ARG A 128 -19.99 48.63 -15.55
N THR A 129 -19.93 48.37 -16.86
CA THR A 129 -18.66 48.19 -17.60
C THR A 129 -17.74 49.41 -17.52
N GLY A 130 -18.33 50.61 -17.38
CA GLY A 130 -17.61 51.89 -17.41
C GLY A 130 -17.52 52.49 -18.81
N PHE A 131 -17.99 51.79 -19.85
CA PHE A 131 -17.97 52.20 -21.26
C PHE A 131 -19.05 53.25 -21.58
N THR A 132 -19.01 54.38 -20.89
CA THR A 132 -20.05 55.42 -20.92
C THR A 132 -19.88 56.46 -22.05
N ILE A 133 -18.80 56.38 -22.82
CA ILE A 133 -18.44 57.33 -23.87
C ILE A 133 -18.53 56.67 -25.24
N GLY A 134 -18.93 57.44 -26.26
CA GLY A 134 -18.83 57.03 -27.66
C GLY A 134 -19.77 55.87 -28.01
N ARG A 135 -19.18 54.75 -28.44
CA ARG A 135 -19.91 53.58 -28.96
C ARG A 135 -20.36 52.57 -27.91
N GLY A 136 -19.95 52.71 -26.65
CA GLY A 136 -20.21 51.73 -25.61
C GLY A 136 -19.37 50.46 -25.78
N GLY A 137 -19.75 49.39 -25.09
CA GLY A 137 -19.16 48.07 -25.24
C GLY A 137 -19.49 47.44 -26.60
N THR A 138 -18.52 46.71 -27.14
CA THR A 138 -18.51 46.20 -28.52
C THR A 138 -18.09 44.75 -28.65
N SER A 139 -17.52 44.15 -27.60
CA SER A 139 -17.23 42.73 -27.56
C SER A 139 -17.49 42.14 -26.17
N VAL A 140 -17.93 40.88 -26.12
CA VAL A 140 -18.17 40.13 -24.87
C VAL A 140 -17.78 38.68 -25.07
N ASP A 141 -17.16 38.09 -24.06
CA ASP A 141 -16.89 36.65 -24.03
C ASP A 141 -16.92 36.13 -22.58
N ALA A 142 -17.01 34.81 -22.42
CA ALA A 142 -17.19 34.18 -21.12
C ALA A 142 -16.48 32.83 -21.02
N ALA A 143 -15.87 32.59 -19.87
CA ALA A 143 -15.21 31.33 -19.51
C ALA A 143 -14.91 31.31 -18.00
N ASP A 144 -14.54 30.14 -17.49
CA ASP A 144 -13.97 29.99 -16.15
C ASP A 144 -12.47 30.34 -16.19
N PHE A 145 -12.11 31.60 -15.88
CA PHE A 145 -10.71 32.05 -15.98
C PHE A 145 -9.89 31.72 -14.73
N ASP A 146 -10.51 31.56 -13.56
CA ASP A 146 -9.85 31.33 -12.28
C ASP A 146 -9.93 29.88 -11.77
N LYS A 147 -10.63 29.00 -12.50
CA LYS A 147 -10.84 27.57 -12.22
C LYS A 147 -11.57 27.31 -10.91
N ASP A 148 -12.42 28.21 -10.48
CA ASP A 148 -13.29 27.96 -9.32
C ASP A 148 -14.53 27.13 -9.69
N GLY A 149 -14.78 26.96 -10.98
CA GLY A 149 -15.87 26.19 -11.53
C GLY A 149 -17.10 27.01 -11.87
N ASP A 150 -17.05 28.35 -11.78
CA ASP A 150 -18.12 29.27 -12.18
C ASP A 150 -17.73 30.04 -13.47
N ILE A 151 -18.70 30.39 -14.31
CA ILE A 151 -18.42 31.09 -15.57
C ILE A 151 -18.33 32.60 -15.33
N ASP A 152 -17.19 33.18 -15.66
CA ASP A 152 -16.93 34.63 -15.63
C ASP A 152 -17.19 35.30 -16.97
N VAL A 153 -17.18 36.65 -16.99
CA VAL A 153 -17.43 37.44 -18.19
C VAL A 153 -16.37 38.52 -18.41
N ILE A 154 -15.91 38.67 -19.65
CA ILE A 154 -15.08 39.80 -20.09
C ILE A 154 -15.81 40.68 -21.09
N GLY A 155 -15.47 41.97 -21.13
CA GLY A 155 -16.04 42.93 -22.08
C GLY A 155 -15.03 43.92 -22.62
N GLY A 156 -15.15 44.21 -23.92
CA GLY A 156 -14.32 45.17 -24.65
C GLY A 156 -15.10 46.37 -25.18
N THR A 157 -14.38 47.43 -25.54
CA THR A 157 -14.94 48.61 -26.20
C THR A 157 -14.02 49.14 -27.30
N VAL A 158 -14.60 49.51 -28.44
CA VAL A 158 -13.94 50.15 -29.58
C VAL A 158 -13.48 51.59 -29.29
N ASN A 159 -13.84 52.14 -28.14
CA ASN A 159 -13.32 53.42 -27.69
C ASN A 159 -11.93 53.23 -27.07
N ASP A 160 -11.14 54.29 -27.04
CA ASP A 160 -9.78 54.27 -26.47
C ASP A 160 -9.83 54.19 -24.93
N VAL A 161 -10.11 52.98 -24.42
CA VAL A 161 -10.18 52.63 -23.00
C VAL A 161 -9.03 51.65 -22.69
N PRO A 162 -8.22 51.89 -21.64
CA PRO A 162 -6.98 51.15 -21.38
C PRO A 162 -7.19 49.83 -20.64
N TYR A 163 -8.37 49.22 -20.71
CA TYR A 163 -8.69 47.98 -20.03
C TYR A 163 -9.78 47.17 -20.74
N LEU A 164 -9.77 45.86 -20.49
CA LEU A 164 -10.97 45.03 -20.55
C LEU A 164 -11.68 45.07 -19.20
N VAL A 165 -13.00 45.05 -19.20
CA VAL A 165 -13.75 44.79 -17.96
C VAL A 165 -13.80 43.28 -17.75
N TYR A 166 -13.54 42.83 -16.52
CA TYR A 166 -13.66 41.44 -16.09
C TYR A 166 -14.69 41.37 -14.97
N TYR A 167 -15.54 40.35 -15.00
CA TYR A 167 -16.60 40.10 -14.05
C TYR A 167 -16.44 38.69 -13.51
N GLU A 168 -15.96 38.61 -12.27
CA GLU A 168 -15.79 37.37 -11.52
C GLU A 168 -17.14 36.92 -10.96
N ASN A 169 -17.57 35.70 -11.25
CA ASN A 169 -18.82 35.11 -10.77
C ASN A 169 -18.60 34.42 -9.42
N ASP A 170 -19.47 34.66 -8.43
CA ASP A 170 -19.34 34.07 -7.10
C ASP A 170 -20.10 32.75 -6.90
N GLY A 171 -20.57 32.14 -8.00
CA GLY A 171 -21.38 30.92 -8.03
C GLY A 171 -22.84 31.13 -7.60
N THR A 172 -23.23 32.35 -7.26
CA THR A 172 -24.63 32.69 -6.93
C THR A 172 -25.35 33.44 -8.06
N GLY A 173 -24.65 33.70 -9.17
CA GLY A 173 -25.10 34.57 -10.25
C GLY A 173 -24.92 36.06 -9.92
N PHE A 174 -24.06 36.40 -8.96
CA PHE A 174 -23.60 37.76 -8.70
C PHE A 174 -22.16 37.95 -9.17
N PHE A 175 -21.89 39.07 -9.83
CA PHE A 175 -20.61 39.33 -10.49
C PHE A 175 -19.87 40.54 -9.91
N THR A 176 -18.58 40.38 -9.63
CA THR A 176 -17.71 41.46 -9.12
C THR A 176 -16.84 42.03 -10.23
N ARG A 177 -16.93 43.34 -10.47
CA ARG A 177 -16.18 44.05 -11.51
C ARG A 177 -14.71 44.22 -11.13
N LYS A 178 -13.83 43.85 -12.05
CA LYS A 178 -12.38 44.14 -12.06
C LYS A 178 -11.96 44.71 -13.43
N GLU A 179 -10.74 45.24 -13.52
CA GLU A 179 -10.17 45.78 -14.76
C GLU A 179 -8.90 45.02 -15.12
N ILE A 180 -8.83 44.48 -16.34
CA ILE A 180 -7.62 43.89 -16.91
C ILE A 180 -6.94 44.98 -17.75
N LEU A 181 -5.82 45.50 -17.29
CA LEU A 181 -5.14 46.65 -17.90
C LEU A 181 -4.44 46.26 -19.21
N ILE A 182 -4.75 46.98 -20.30
CA ILE A 182 -4.07 46.87 -21.59
C ILE A 182 -2.81 47.75 -21.55
N PRO A 183 -1.60 47.18 -21.46
CA PRO A 183 -0.39 47.94 -21.15
C PRO A 183 0.10 48.78 -22.34
N ASN A 184 -0.25 48.42 -23.57
CA ASN A 184 0.11 49.17 -24.77
C ASN A 184 -1.05 50.06 -25.23
N PRO A 185 -0.93 51.40 -25.21
CA PRO A 185 -2.00 52.32 -25.59
C PRO A 185 -2.37 52.25 -27.09
N ASN A 186 -1.54 51.62 -27.93
CA ASN A 186 -1.88 51.39 -29.34
C ASN A 186 -2.75 50.14 -29.56
N CYS A 187 -2.93 49.32 -28.51
CA CYS A 187 -3.68 48.06 -28.52
C CYS A 187 -5.06 48.19 -27.84
N THR A 188 -5.51 49.41 -27.56
CA THR A 188 -6.86 49.74 -27.07
C THR A 188 -7.87 49.80 -28.23
N GLY A 189 -9.16 49.89 -27.93
CA GLY A 189 -10.22 49.93 -28.95
C GLY A 189 -10.63 48.53 -29.41
N ILE A 190 -11.03 47.70 -28.45
CA ILE A 190 -11.31 46.27 -28.63
C ILE A 190 -12.65 46.06 -29.31
N VAL A 191 -12.63 45.28 -30.38
CA VAL A 191 -13.79 44.99 -31.25
C VAL A 191 -14.01 43.51 -31.47
N ALA A 192 -12.99 42.69 -31.21
CA ALA A 192 -13.04 41.25 -31.34
C ALA A 192 -12.32 40.63 -30.14
N THR A 193 -13.02 39.76 -29.41
CA THR A 193 -12.48 38.99 -28.29
C THR A 193 -12.83 37.52 -28.48
N CYS A 194 -11.88 36.63 -28.20
CA CYS A 194 -12.20 35.21 -28.05
C CYS A 194 -11.37 34.57 -26.93
N VAL A 195 -11.93 33.56 -26.27
CA VAL A 195 -11.30 32.90 -25.12
C VAL A 195 -11.26 31.39 -25.27
N ARG A 196 -10.06 30.82 -25.12
CA ARG A 196 -9.78 29.38 -25.08
C ARG A 196 -8.44 29.14 -24.41
N ASP A 197 -8.21 27.92 -23.97
CA ASP A 197 -6.90 27.43 -23.55
C ASP A 197 -6.05 27.17 -24.81
N PHE A 198 -5.41 28.23 -25.33
CA PHE A 198 -4.67 28.18 -26.60
C PHE A 198 -3.36 27.39 -26.48
N ASN A 199 -2.79 27.31 -25.27
CA ASN A 199 -1.54 26.60 -25.01
C ASN A 199 -1.71 25.21 -24.33
N MET A 200 -2.96 24.80 -24.09
CA MET A 200 -3.33 23.54 -23.44
C MET A 200 -2.75 23.34 -22.04
N ASP A 201 -2.48 24.41 -21.29
CA ASP A 201 -2.02 24.33 -19.90
C ASP A 201 -3.19 24.20 -18.88
N GLY A 202 -4.41 24.20 -19.41
CA GLY A 202 -5.67 24.10 -18.71
C GLY A 202 -6.27 25.45 -18.35
N TRP A 203 -5.52 26.56 -18.38
CA TRP A 203 -6.04 27.90 -18.04
C TRP A 203 -6.56 28.61 -19.29
N VAL A 204 -7.70 29.29 -19.16
CA VAL A 204 -8.29 29.98 -20.32
C VAL A 204 -7.55 31.29 -20.59
N ASP A 205 -7.04 31.43 -21.80
CA ASP A 205 -6.37 32.63 -22.31
C ASP A 205 -7.38 33.58 -22.98
N ILE A 206 -6.98 34.85 -23.14
CA ILE A 206 -7.81 35.89 -23.76
C ILE A 206 -7.14 36.40 -25.03
N PHE A 207 -7.79 36.28 -26.17
CA PHE A 207 -7.40 36.98 -27.39
C PHE A 207 -8.13 38.32 -27.52
N GLY A 208 -7.45 39.33 -28.04
CA GLY A 208 -8.05 40.62 -28.39
C GLY A 208 -7.51 41.21 -29.69
N ALA A 209 -8.42 41.79 -30.46
CA ALA A 209 -8.08 42.59 -31.64
C ALA A 209 -8.82 43.94 -31.67
N THR A 210 -8.18 44.92 -32.32
CA THR A 210 -8.62 46.33 -32.34
C THR A 210 -9.05 46.78 -33.74
N ASP A 211 -9.91 47.79 -33.81
CA ASP A 211 -10.31 48.49 -35.06
C ASP A 211 -9.37 49.70 -35.32
N ARG A 212 -9.20 50.06 -36.61
CA ARG A 212 -8.44 51.22 -37.06
C ARG A 212 -9.09 52.59 -36.76
N TRP A 213 -10.41 52.68 -36.78
CA TRP A 213 -11.07 53.96 -37.07
C TRP A 213 -11.38 54.80 -35.83
N ASN A 214 -11.80 54.20 -34.72
CA ASN A 214 -12.41 54.96 -33.61
C ASN A 214 -11.44 55.32 -32.47
N ALA A 215 -10.46 54.47 -32.16
CA ALA A 215 -9.42 54.76 -31.16
C ALA A 215 -8.27 55.62 -31.72
N GLY A 216 -8.19 55.81 -33.04
CA GLY A 216 -7.11 56.57 -33.70
C GLY A 216 -5.81 55.77 -33.91
N ASN A 217 -5.84 54.46 -33.63
CA ASN A 217 -4.76 53.50 -33.79
C ASN A 217 -5.09 52.55 -34.95
N GLU A 218 -4.11 51.99 -35.68
CA GLU A 218 -4.37 50.94 -36.67
C GLU A 218 -4.61 49.58 -35.98
N ALA A 219 -5.40 48.67 -36.58
CA ALA A 219 -5.74 47.38 -35.97
C ALA A 219 -4.51 46.56 -35.54
N ARG A 220 -4.55 46.02 -34.32
CA ARG A 220 -3.53 45.16 -33.70
C ARG A 220 -4.18 43.93 -33.09
N MET A 221 -3.36 42.92 -32.84
CA MET A 221 -3.76 41.66 -32.22
C MET A 221 -2.84 41.34 -31.06
N TRP A 222 -3.38 40.74 -30.02
CA TRP A 222 -2.66 40.39 -28.81
C TRP A 222 -3.40 39.27 -28.06
N PHE A 223 -2.70 38.62 -27.14
CA PHE A 223 -3.27 37.68 -26.18
C PHE A 223 -2.86 38.07 -24.76
N TYR A 224 -3.69 37.73 -23.77
CA TYR A 224 -3.23 37.46 -22.42
C TYR A 224 -3.06 35.97 -22.26
N LYS A 225 -1.84 35.56 -21.91
CA LYS A 225 -1.59 34.22 -21.40
C LYS A 225 -1.98 34.17 -19.93
N ASN A 226 -2.83 33.23 -19.55
CA ASN A 226 -3.27 33.05 -18.17
C ASN A 226 -2.35 32.05 -17.45
N ASN A 227 -1.51 32.56 -16.54
CA ASN A 227 -0.59 31.72 -15.76
C ASN A 227 -1.25 31.18 -14.47
N GLY A 228 -2.55 31.38 -14.29
CA GLY A 228 -3.32 30.99 -13.11
C GLY A 228 -3.49 32.13 -12.13
N LEU A 229 -3.37 31.82 -10.83
CA LEU A 229 -3.67 32.76 -9.76
C LEU A 229 -2.41 33.28 -9.07
N TYR A 230 -2.33 34.60 -8.94
CA TYR A 230 -1.35 35.28 -8.12
C TYR A 230 -2.00 35.73 -6.82
N THR A 231 -1.41 35.35 -5.68
CA THR A 231 -1.80 35.88 -4.37
C THR A 231 -0.74 36.85 -3.89
N ASP A 232 -1.12 38.11 -3.70
CA ASP A 232 -0.23 39.13 -3.18
C ASP A 232 0.13 38.79 -1.72
N PRO A 233 1.42 38.58 -1.39
CA PRO A 233 1.84 38.18 -0.05
C PRO A 233 1.62 39.26 1.03
N ASP A 234 1.45 40.53 0.64
CA ASP A 234 1.25 41.64 1.56
C ASP A 234 -0.23 41.90 1.87
N THR A 235 -1.13 41.68 0.90
CA THR A 235 -2.58 41.92 1.04
C THR A 235 -3.40 40.65 1.26
N GLY A 236 -2.91 39.51 0.77
CA GLY A 236 -3.64 38.24 0.74
C GLY A 236 -4.72 38.18 -0.35
N ASP A 237 -4.82 39.20 -1.20
CA ASP A 237 -5.78 39.23 -2.30
C ASP A 237 -5.28 38.36 -3.46
N THR A 238 -6.17 37.55 -4.02
CA THR A 238 -5.89 36.66 -5.15
C THR A 238 -6.50 37.24 -6.44
N THR A 239 -5.70 37.27 -7.51
CA THR A 239 -6.11 37.76 -8.83
C THR A 239 -5.54 36.89 -9.93
N LEU A 240 -6.13 36.96 -11.13
CA LEU A 240 -5.56 36.34 -12.33
C LEU A 240 -4.15 36.88 -12.62
N ASP A 241 -3.21 35.98 -12.88
CA ASP A 241 -1.85 36.28 -13.35
C ASP A 241 -1.82 36.26 -14.88
N LEU A 242 -2.09 37.42 -15.47
CA LEU A 242 -2.23 37.58 -16.92
C LEU A 242 -0.97 38.21 -17.52
N GLU A 243 -0.34 37.51 -18.46
CA GLU A 243 0.80 38.01 -19.22
C GLU A 243 0.37 38.55 -20.59
N PHE A 244 0.54 39.86 -20.81
CA PHE A 244 0.21 40.49 -22.10
C PHE A 244 1.27 40.17 -23.18
N ARG A 245 0.83 39.54 -24.28
CA ARG A 245 1.65 39.19 -25.44
C ARG A 245 1.05 39.80 -26.71
N CYS A 246 1.83 40.64 -27.36
CA CYS A 246 1.38 41.35 -28.55
C CYS A 246 1.85 40.64 -29.82
N LEU A 247 0.95 40.31 -30.74
CA LEU A 247 1.34 39.70 -32.00
C LEU A 247 2.07 40.70 -32.89
N ASN A 248 2.95 40.18 -33.75
CA ASN A 248 3.72 40.96 -34.72
C ASN A 248 4.44 42.19 -34.09
N ASN A 249 4.94 42.07 -32.86
CA ASN A 249 5.59 43.15 -32.11
C ASN A 249 4.75 44.44 -32.02
N CYS A 250 3.43 44.29 -31.82
CA CYS A 250 2.46 45.39 -31.83
C CYS A 250 2.47 46.24 -33.10
N GLN A 251 2.93 45.70 -34.22
CA GLN A 251 2.75 46.34 -35.50
C GLN A 251 1.31 46.14 -35.99
N PRO A 252 0.77 47.09 -36.77
CA PRO A 252 -0.52 46.92 -37.40
C PRO A 252 -0.63 45.60 -38.19
N ILE A 253 -1.81 45.01 -38.22
CA ILE A 253 -2.08 43.81 -39.04
C ILE A 253 -1.83 44.12 -40.52
N LEU A 254 -1.32 43.19 -41.34
CA LEU A 254 -1.04 43.44 -42.76
C LEU A 254 -1.92 42.56 -43.65
N PRO A 255 -2.45 43.04 -44.80
CA PRO A 255 -2.22 44.36 -45.44
C PRO A 255 -3.23 45.46 -45.01
N PRO A 256 -3.01 46.73 -45.43
CA PRO A 256 -4.03 47.79 -45.29
C PRO A 256 -5.37 47.36 -45.93
N PRO A 257 -6.54 47.68 -45.35
CA PRO A 257 -6.80 48.86 -44.52
C PRO A 257 -6.64 48.68 -42.99
N HIS A 258 -6.12 47.57 -42.48
CA HIS A 258 -5.91 47.36 -41.03
C HIS A 258 -7.20 47.42 -40.21
N ASP A 259 -8.20 46.60 -40.53
CA ASP A 259 -9.52 46.65 -39.89
C ASP A 259 -9.99 45.22 -39.50
N VAL A 260 -10.62 45.08 -38.33
CA VAL A 260 -11.11 43.82 -37.74
C VAL A 260 -12.42 44.13 -37.03
N ASP A 261 -13.44 43.30 -37.23
CA ASP A 261 -14.77 43.54 -36.64
C ASP A 261 -15.31 42.34 -35.85
N MET A 262 -14.69 41.17 -35.99
CA MET A 262 -15.10 39.92 -35.31
C MET A 262 -13.96 38.89 -35.30
N SER A 263 -14.04 37.97 -34.35
CA SER A 263 -13.16 36.81 -34.20
C SER A 263 -13.96 35.52 -34.03
N ALA A 264 -13.36 34.38 -34.38
CA ALA A 264 -13.85 33.06 -34.01
C ALA A 264 -12.68 32.12 -33.74
N VAL A 265 -12.93 31.10 -32.91
CA VAL A 265 -11.98 30.04 -32.59
C VAL A 265 -12.39 28.73 -33.26
N LEU A 266 -11.42 28.03 -33.83
CA LEU A 266 -11.61 26.75 -34.51
C LEU A 266 -10.29 25.99 -34.58
N ASP A 267 -10.34 24.67 -34.70
CA ASP A 267 -9.19 23.86 -35.11
C ASP A 267 -9.21 23.78 -36.65
N TYR A 268 -8.51 24.72 -37.32
CA TYR A 268 -8.58 24.88 -38.77
C TYR A 268 -7.80 23.79 -39.51
N ASP A 269 -6.65 23.37 -38.98
CA ASP A 269 -5.77 22.41 -39.64
C ASP A 269 -5.86 20.96 -39.11
N GLN A 270 -6.70 20.73 -38.10
CA GLN A 270 -7.01 19.43 -37.48
C GLN A 270 -5.83 18.81 -36.73
N ASP A 271 -4.94 19.64 -36.17
CA ASP A 271 -3.86 19.17 -35.31
C ASP A 271 -4.27 19.02 -33.84
N GLY A 272 -5.46 19.52 -33.49
CA GLY A 272 -6.08 19.42 -32.18
C GLY A 272 -5.89 20.65 -31.29
N ASP A 273 -5.16 21.67 -31.75
CA ASP A 273 -5.07 22.97 -31.08
C ASP A 273 -6.08 23.99 -31.62
N TYR A 274 -6.22 25.12 -30.90
CA TYR A 274 -7.20 26.15 -31.23
C TYR A 274 -6.55 27.28 -32.02
N ASP A 275 -7.05 27.51 -33.23
CA ASP A 275 -6.70 28.63 -34.10
C ASP A 275 -7.66 29.81 -33.95
N VAL A 276 -7.24 30.97 -34.44
CA VAL A 276 -8.08 32.17 -34.47
C VAL A 276 -8.28 32.66 -35.90
N ILE A 277 -9.53 32.84 -36.31
CA ILE A 277 -9.90 33.52 -37.55
C ILE A 277 -10.50 34.89 -37.24
N LEU A 278 -10.08 35.91 -37.98
CA LEU A 278 -10.59 37.28 -37.90
C LEU A 278 -11.16 37.72 -39.23
N ALA A 279 -12.22 38.50 -39.19
CA ALA A 279 -12.79 39.09 -40.40
C ALA A 279 -12.94 40.61 -40.25
N ASP A 280 -12.62 41.31 -41.33
CA ASP A 280 -13.04 42.68 -41.57
C ASP A 280 -14.50 42.63 -42.06
N ALA A 281 -15.45 43.22 -41.33
CA ALA A 281 -16.86 43.17 -41.74
C ALA A 281 -17.12 44.12 -42.90
N ASN A 282 -16.61 45.36 -42.81
CA ASN A 282 -16.97 46.42 -43.74
C ASN A 282 -16.08 46.48 -45.02
N HIS A 283 -14.94 45.79 -45.03
CA HIS A 283 -14.11 45.47 -46.21
C HIS A 283 -13.85 43.97 -46.40
N SER A 284 -14.85 43.12 -46.15
CA SER A 284 -14.82 41.64 -46.09
C SER A 284 -14.33 40.82 -47.31
N GLY A 285 -13.47 41.38 -48.17
CA GLY A 285 -12.75 40.63 -49.19
C GLY A 285 -11.55 39.85 -48.64
N ASP A 286 -11.08 40.19 -47.43
CA ASP A 286 -9.91 39.61 -46.77
C ASP A 286 -10.29 39.13 -45.35
N TYR A 287 -9.68 38.03 -44.91
CA TYR A 287 -9.75 37.50 -43.52
C TYR A 287 -8.34 37.19 -43.04
N TYR A 288 -8.13 37.17 -41.72
CA TYR A 288 -6.86 36.80 -41.10
C TYR A 288 -7.01 35.44 -40.44
N LEU A 289 -6.08 34.52 -40.69
CA LEU A 289 -5.99 33.23 -40.04
C LEU A 289 -4.69 33.19 -39.24
N ILE A 290 -4.81 32.96 -37.94
CA ILE A 290 -3.71 32.75 -37.01
C ILE A 290 -3.72 31.26 -36.68
N ILE A 291 -2.71 30.55 -37.20
CA ILE A 291 -2.51 29.13 -36.91
C ILE A 291 -1.63 29.02 -35.67
N ASN A 292 -2.13 28.35 -34.64
CA ASN A 292 -1.34 27.99 -33.48
C ASN A 292 -0.46 26.78 -33.86
N GLU A 293 0.78 26.74 -33.38
CA GLU A 293 1.69 25.64 -33.74
C GLU A 293 2.39 25.13 -32.47
N LEU A 294 2.50 23.81 -32.35
CA LEU A 294 3.31 23.18 -31.30
C LEU A 294 4.81 23.46 -31.53
N ALA A 295 5.44 24.11 -30.57
CA ALA A 295 6.89 24.29 -30.56
C ALA A 295 7.59 22.91 -30.46
N PRO A 296 8.65 22.65 -31.26
CA PRO A 296 9.40 21.39 -31.23
C PRO A 296 10.35 21.33 -30.03
N VAL A 297 9.83 21.58 -28.83
CA VAL A 297 10.53 21.56 -27.55
C VAL A 297 9.77 20.65 -26.60
N TYR A 298 10.50 19.89 -25.79
CA TYR A 298 9.94 18.84 -24.93
C TYR A 298 10.26 19.13 -23.47
N THR A 299 9.39 18.70 -22.56
CA THR A 299 9.72 18.76 -21.13
C THR A 299 10.90 17.85 -20.79
N THR A 300 11.71 18.24 -19.81
CA THR A 300 12.87 17.47 -19.34
C THR A 300 12.52 16.15 -18.64
N SER A 301 11.25 15.91 -18.29
CA SER A 301 10.84 14.63 -17.69
C SER A 301 9.41 14.21 -18.04
N GLY A 302 9.20 12.91 -18.21
CA GLY A 302 7.88 12.31 -18.42
C GLY A 302 7.79 10.87 -17.89
N GLU A 303 6.59 10.46 -17.45
CA GLU A 303 6.31 9.06 -17.06
C GLU A 303 5.31 8.44 -18.04
N ALA A 304 5.71 7.34 -18.69
CA ALA A 304 4.80 6.47 -19.41
C ALA A 304 4.45 5.27 -18.53
N ARG A 305 3.17 5.08 -18.21
CA ARG A 305 2.71 4.01 -17.31
C ARG A 305 1.62 3.16 -17.94
N SER A 306 1.73 1.85 -17.76
CA SER A 306 0.74 0.90 -18.21
C SER A 306 -0.43 0.76 -17.23
N THR A 307 -1.63 0.47 -17.74
CA THR A 307 -2.66 -0.20 -16.92
C THR A 307 -2.27 -1.67 -16.72
N SER A 308 -3.03 -2.41 -15.92
CA SER A 308 -2.81 -3.85 -15.80
C SER A 308 -3.07 -4.56 -17.13
N TYR A 309 -2.08 -5.33 -17.59
CA TYR A 309 -2.13 -6.07 -18.87
C TYR A 309 -2.44 -7.55 -18.71
N THR A 310 -2.67 -8.05 -17.49
CA THR A 310 -2.84 -9.49 -17.20
C THR A 310 -4.25 -10.00 -17.43
N GLY A 311 -4.89 -9.57 -18.53
CA GLY A 311 -6.20 -10.08 -18.96
C GLY A 311 -6.39 -11.57 -18.62
N ASP A 312 -7.45 -11.87 -17.88
CA ASP A 312 -7.91 -13.19 -17.44
C ASP A 312 -7.07 -13.99 -16.42
N LEU A 313 -5.89 -13.52 -15.96
CA LEU A 313 -5.17 -14.25 -14.90
C LEU A 313 -5.83 -14.03 -13.54
N ASP A 314 -6.64 -15.00 -13.13
CA ASP A 314 -7.26 -15.04 -11.80
C ASP A 314 -6.18 -14.94 -10.70
N PRO A 315 -6.13 -13.84 -9.91
CA PRO A 315 -5.15 -13.65 -8.83
C PRO A 315 -5.21 -14.74 -7.76
N ARG A 316 -6.32 -15.50 -7.72
CA ARG A 316 -6.51 -16.62 -6.80
C ARG A 316 -5.92 -17.93 -7.31
N ARG A 317 -5.40 -17.95 -8.55
CA ARG A 317 -4.92 -19.15 -9.22
C ARG A 317 -3.50 -19.02 -9.75
N TYR A 318 -3.08 -17.80 -10.10
CA TYR A 318 -1.82 -17.55 -10.77
C TYR A 318 -1.06 -16.39 -10.10
N ALA A 319 0.26 -16.50 -10.02
CA ALA A 319 1.16 -15.43 -9.58
C ALA A 319 2.37 -15.38 -10.50
N ILE A 320 2.73 -14.19 -10.93
CA ILE A 320 3.83 -13.93 -11.85
C ILE A 320 5.13 -13.85 -11.06
N THR A 321 6.07 -14.74 -11.37
CA THR A 321 7.36 -14.82 -10.66
C THR A 321 8.50 -14.19 -11.45
N LYS A 322 8.38 -14.15 -12.78
CA LYS A 322 9.42 -13.60 -13.66
C LYS A 322 8.82 -12.86 -14.84
N VAL A 323 9.53 -11.85 -15.33
CA VAL A 323 9.22 -11.15 -16.58
C VAL A 323 10.47 -10.89 -17.40
N LYS A 324 10.34 -10.88 -18.72
CA LYS A 324 11.37 -10.33 -19.60
C LYS A 324 10.75 -9.53 -20.73
N VAL A 325 11.50 -8.53 -21.17
CA VAL A 325 11.18 -7.78 -22.38
C VAL A 325 11.68 -8.58 -23.58
N THR A 326 10.74 -9.06 -24.39
CA THR A 326 11.05 -9.79 -25.63
C THR A 326 11.34 -8.85 -26.79
N ARG A 327 10.79 -7.64 -26.77
CA ARG A 327 11.04 -6.59 -27.76
C ARG A 327 10.84 -5.21 -27.12
N LEU A 328 11.78 -4.30 -27.36
CA LEU A 328 11.73 -2.91 -26.93
C LEU A 328 12.14 -2.03 -28.11
N GLN A 329 11.22 -1.22 -28.60
CA GLN A 329 11.47 -0.28 -29.69
C GLN A 329 11.51 1.13 -29.15
N MET A 330 12.71 1.70 -29.08
CA MET A 330 12.96 3.06 -28.60
C MET A 330 13.72 3.86 -29.65
N GLY A 331 13.69 5.17 -29.50
CA GLY A 331 14.53 6.10 -30.24
C GLY A 331 14.46 7.48 -29.60
N ILE A 332 14.84 8.49 -30.37
CA ILE A 332 14.82 9.89 -29.95
C ILE A 332 13.97 10.72 -30.91
N LEU A 333 13.46 11.83 -30.42
CA LEU A 333 13.03 12.98 -31.23
C LEU A 333 14.03 14.11 -30.98
N GLY A 334 14.42 14.79 -32.06
CA GLY A 334 15.51 15.76 -32.10
C GLY A 334 16.74 15.26 -32.85
N HIS A 335 17.93 15.79 -32.56
CA HIS A 335 19.19 15.58 -33.26
C HIS A 335 20.27 14.84 -32.44
N SER A 336 20.11 14.69 -31.12
CA SER A 336 21.10 14.13 -30.20
C SER A 336 20.48 13.24 -29.13
N SER A 337 21.20 12.18 -28.75
CA SER A 337 20.86 11.34 -27.60
C SER A 337 21.56 11.80 -26.31
N GLU A 338 22.52 12.72 -26.39
CA GLU A 338 23.29 13.21 -25.23
C GLU A 338 22.35 13.81 -24.17
N GLY A 339 22.58 13.49 -22.89
CA GLY A 339 21.72 13.93 -21.79
C GLY A 339 20.38 13.19 -21.66
N LEU A 340 20.02 12.32 -22.62
CA LEU A 340 18.77 11.56 -22.57
C LEU A 340 18.90 10.26 -21.77
N ARG A 341 17.83 9.91 -21.06
CA ARG A 341 17.75 8.68 -20.24
C ARG A 341 16.35 8.04 -20.27
N VAL A 342 16.33 6.71 -20.25
CA VAL A 342 15.12 5.89 -20.08
C VAL A 342 15.30 4.88 -18.94
N ASP A 343 14.52 5.02 -17.87
CA ASP A 343 14.48 4.02 -16.79
C ASP A 343 13.19 3.19 -16.88
N LEU A 344 13.34 1.88 -17.06
CA LEU A 344 12.23 0.93 -17.14
C LEU A 344 12.03 0.22 -15.79
N TYR A 345 10.79 0.21 -15.32
CA TYR A 345 10.36 -0.49 -14.12
C TYR A 345 9.21 -1.45 -14.44
N VAL A 346 9.11 -2.52 -13.66
CA VAL A 346 8.05 -3.53 -13.74
C VAL A 346 7.42 -3.75 -12.37
N SER A 347 6.15 -4.11 -12.35
CA SER A 347 5.42 -4.50 -11.13
C SER A 347 4.56 -5.71 -11.43
N ASN A 348 4.41 -6.63 -10.47
CA ASN A 348 3.48 -7.75 -10.57
C ASN A 348 2.30 -7.66 -9.60
N ASP A 349 2.20 -6.62 -8.76
CA ASP A 349 1.11 -6.41 -7.81
C ASP A 349 0.40 -5.05 -7.99
N GLY A 350 1.00 -4.15 -8.76
CA GLY A 350 0.50 -2.82 -9.05
C GLY A 350 0.96 -1.73 -8.08
N VAL A 351 1.70 -2.11 -7.03
CA VAL A 351 2.10 -1.24 -5.92
C VAL A 351 3.62 -1.16 -5.84
N ASN A 352 4.29 -2.31 -5.84
CA ASN A 352 5.73 -2.39 -5.73
C ASN A 352 6.36 -2.33 -7.12
N TRP A 353 7.12 -1.27 -7.38
CA TRP A 353 7.85 -1.07 -8.63
C TRP A 353 9.29 -1.53 -8.48
N GLU A 354 9.69 -2.47 -9.34
CA GLU A 354 11.03 -3.02 -9.37
C GLU A 354 11.76 -2.53 -10.61
N PHE A 355 13.00 -2.06 -10.43
CA PHE A 355 13.85 -1.60 -11.52
C PHE A 355 14.18 -2.77 -12.45
N TYR A 356 14.03 -2.57 -13.76
CA TYR A 356 14.31 -3.57 -14.78
C TYR A 356 15.60 -3.25 -15.55
N ALA A 357 15.71 -2.04 -16.10
CA ALA A 357 16.87 -1.59 -16.86
C ALA A 357 16.90 -0.07 -17.01
N SER A 358 18.08 0.47 -17.30
CA SER A 358 18.29 1.89 -17.66
C SER A 358 19.05 1.98 -18.98
N TYR A 359 18.76 3.02 -19.75
CA TYR A 359 19.40 3.31 -21.04
C TYR A 359 19.72 4.80 -21.13
N GLU A 360 20.99 5.13 -21.37
CA GLU A 360 21.45 6.52 -21.49
C GLU A 360 22.15 6.75 -22.84
N GLY A 361 21.94 7.93 -23.43
CA GLY A 361 22.63 8.30 -24.67
C GLY A 361 22.40 7.32 -25.81
N ASP A 362 23.50 6.82 -26.39
CA ASP A 362 23.50 5.86 -27.50
C ASP A 362 22.88 4.49 -27.15
N GLU A 363 22.60 4.22 -25.86
CA GLU A 363 21.85 3.04 -25.44
C GLU A 363 20.34 3.17 -25.75
N ILE A 364 19.84 4.35 -26.13
CA ILE A 364 18.44 4.55 -26.50
C ILE A 364 18.22 4.05 -27.94
N GLN A 365 18.12 2.73 -28.08
CA GLN A 365 17.96 2.01 -29.34
C GLN A 365 17.00 0.81 -29.21
N ASN A 366 16.84 0.05 -30.30
CA ASN A 366 15.97 -1.13 -30.29
C ASN A 366 16.66 -2.35 -29.64
N TYR A 367 15.97 -3.03 -28.73
CA TYR A 367 16.42 -4.27 -28.09
C TYR A 367 15.48 -5.45 -28.36
N ASN A 368 16.04 -6.66 -28.42
CA ASN A 368 15.29 -7.91 -28.52
C ASN A 368 15.80 -8.93 -27.50
N GLY A 369 14.88 -9.53 -26.75
CA GLY A 369 15.18 -10.64 -25.84
C GLY A 369 16.09 -10.28 -24.67
N LEU A 370 15.67 -9.33 -23.84
CA LEU A 370 16.36 -8.97 -22.60
C LEU A 370 16.30 -10.08 -21.55
N ALA A 371 17.12 -9.95 -20.51
CA ALA A 371 17.23 -10.93 -19.43
C ALA A 371 15.90 -11.09 -18.66
N TRP A 372 15.73 -12.24 -18.01
CA TRP A 372 14.65 -12.42 -17.06
C TRP A 372 14.91 -11.57 -15.81
N HIS A 373 13.89 -10.83 -15.42
CA HIS A 373 13.74 -10.23 -14.10
C HIS A 373 12.93 -11.19 -13.24
N THR A 374 13.45 -11.53 -12.06
CA THR A 374 12.71 -12.29 -11.04
C THR A 374 12.16 -11.29 -10.03
N PHE A 375 10.84 -11.33 -9.81
CA PHE A 375 10.20 -10.41 -8.87
C PHE A 375 10.61 -10.73 -7.44
N ASN A 376 10.78 -9.70 -6.61
CA ASN A 376 10.98 -9.81 -5.17
C ASN A 376 9.66 -9.73 -4.39
N HIS A 377 8.59 -9.30 -5.05
CA HIS A 377 7.24 -9.29 -4.50
C HIS A 377 6.35 -10.31 -5.19
N PHE A 378 5.31 -10.77 -4.49
CA PHE A 378 4.34 -11.71 -5.04
C PHE A 378 3.13 -10.96 -5.62
N GLY A 379 2.76 -11.26 -6.86
CA GLY A 379 1.54 -10.71 -7.42
C GLY A 379 1.17 -11.30 -8.78
N SER A 380 -0.03 -11.00 -9.27
CA SER A 380 -0.56 -11.45 -10.57
C SER A 380 -0.98 -10.31 -11.51
N ARG A 381 -0.81 -9.06 -11.06
CA ARG A 381 -1.17 -7.83 -11.75
C ARG A 381 0.09 -7.23 -12.40
N PHE A 382 0.43 -7.70 -13.59
CA PHE A 382 1.59 -7.16 -14.30
C PHE A 382 1.32 -5.74 -14.81
N MET A 383 2.22 -4.83 -14.48
CA MET A 383 2.28 -3.46 -14.97
C MET A 383 3.74 -3.09 -15.28
N TRP A 384 3.94 -2.08 -16.12
CA TRP A 384 5.25 -1.50 -16.41
C TRP A 384 5.14 0.02 -16.39
N LYS A 385 6.25 0.69 -16.11
CA LYS A 385 6.39 2.13 -16.32
C LYS A 385 7.79 2.49 -16.81
N ALA A 386 7.89 3.55 -17.59
CA ALA A 386 9.14 4.09 -18.06
C ALA A 386 9.24 5.58 -17.66
N LEU A 387 10.35 5.95 -17.04
CA LEU A 387 10.72 7.35 -16.81
C LEU A 387 11.59 7.80 -17.98
N LEU A 388 11.16 8.84 -18.66
CA LEU A 388 11.80 9.47 -19.81
C LEU A 388 12.40 10.78 -19.31
N SER A 389 13.69 11.02 -19.56
CA SER A 389 14.35 12.24 -19.09
C SER A 389 15.30 12.81 -20.13
N ALA A 390 15.44 14.13 -20.11
CA ALA A 390 16.35 14.92 -20.93
C ALA A 390 17.03 16.00 -20.06
N GLU A 391 18.21 16.45 -20.48
CA GLU A 391 18.84 17.65 -19.90
C GLU A 391 18.17 18.91 -20.43
N GLU A 392 18.13 19.96 -19.60
CA GLU A 392 17.56 21.24 -19.99
C GLU A 392 18.49 21.95 -20.99
N ASP A 393 17.91 22.42 -22.09
CA ASP A 393 18.61 23.26 -23.06
C ASP A 393 18.36 24.74 -22.74
N GLU A 394 19.36 25.60 -22.95
CA GLU A 394 19.16 27.05 -22.82
C GLU A 394 18.27 27.57 -23.95
N MET A 395 17.03 27.94 -23.62
CA MET A 395 16.06 28.55 -24.52
C MET A 395 15.60 29.90 -23.96
N GLU A 396 15.44 30.92 -24.82
CA GLU A 396 15.03 32.26 -24.36
C GLU A 396 13.59 32.29 -23.83
N GLU A 397 12.74 31.37 -24.30
CA GLU A 397 11.29 31.38 -24.06
C GLU A 397 10.78 30.20 -23.21
N TYR A 398 11.63 29.20 -22.90
CA TYR A 398 11.22 27.96 -22.22
C TYR A 398 12.19 27.61 -21.08
N GLU A 399 11.64 27.34 -19.89
CA GLU A 399 12.36 26.76 -18.75
C GLU A 399 11.94 25.29 -18.59
N GLY A 400 12.86 24.43 -18.14
CA GLY A 400 12.62 23.01 -17.95
C GLY A 400 12.35 22.24 -19.26
N ALA A 401 12.87 22.74 -20.38
CA ALA A 401 12.64 22.20 -21.72
C ALA A 401 13.94 21.73 -22.40
N SER A 402 13.80 20.84 -23.38
CA SER A 402 14.88 20.33 -24.23
C SER A 402 14.44 20.26 -25.69
N PHE A 403 15.38 20.41 -26.62
CA PHE A 403 15.16 20.11 -28.05
C PHE A 403 15.09 18.61 -28.32
N GLU A 404 15.47 17.79 -27.33
CA GLU A 404 15.66 16.36 -27.44
C GLU A 404 14.73 15.62 -26.47
N THR A 405 14.17 14.48 -26.89
CA THR A 405 13.44 13.59 -25.96
C THR A 405 13.56 12.13 -26.37
N PRO A 406 13.67 11.19 -25.42
CA PRO A 406 13.54 9.78 -25.72
C PRO A 406 12.08 9.44 -26.01
N ILE A 407 11.87 8.41 -26.82
CA ILE A 407 10.54 7.88 -27.16
C ILE A 407 10.53 6.35 -27.15
N ILE A 408 9.40 5.79 -26.71
CA ILE A 408 9.13 4.34 -26.74
C ILE A 408 7.96 4.09 -27.68
N ARG A 409 8.18 3.30 -28.73
CA ARG A 409 7.18 2.96 -29.75
C ARG A 409 6.49 1.62 -29.52
N GLU A 410 7.22 0.63 -29.02
CA GLU A 410 6.69 -0.70 -28.71
C GLU A 410 7.46 -1.29 -27.52
N ILE A 411 6.73 -1.92 -26.59
CA ILE A 411 7.33 -2.81 -25.60
C ILE A 411 6.52 -4.10 -25.55
N ARG A 412 7.20 -5.25 -25.59
CA ARG A 412 6.57 -6.58 -25.57
C ARG A 412 7.19 -7.44 -24.49
N PHE A 413 6.36 -7.89 -23.56
CA PHE A 413 6.79 -8.72 -22.45
C PHE A 413 6.46 -10.20 -22.64
N ARG A 414 7.22 -11.05 -21.96
CA ARG A 414 6.85 -12.44 -21.65
C ARG A 414 7.07 -12.63 -20.16
N PHE A 415 6.10 -13.20 -19.47
CA PHE A 415 6.21 -13.52 -18.05
C PHE A 415 6.08 -15.02 -17.81
N ALA A 416 6.57 -15.48 -16.65
CA ALA A 416 6.37 -16.82 -16.12
C ALA A 416 5.51 -16.73 -14.86
N TYR A 417 4.68 -17.75 -14.62
CA TYR A 417 3.80 -17.78 -13.46
C TYR A 417 3.80 -19.15 -12.79
N VAL A 418 3.34 -19.16 -11.54
CA VAL A 418 3.08 -20.37 -10.75
C VAL A 418 1.60 -20.54 -10.52
N GLU A 419 1.16 -21.80 -10.45
CA GLU A 419 -0.23 -22.17 -10.22
C GLU A 419 -0.52 -22.38 -8.72
N ARG A 420 -1.80 -22.37 -8.37
CA ARG A 420 -2.30 -22.55 -7.02
C ARG A 420 -1.80 -23.84 -6.34
N ARG A 421 -1.29 -23.67 -5.12
CA ARG A 421 -0.76 -24.68 -4.22
C ARG A 421 -1.08 -24.34 -2.77
N GLU A 422 -0.88 -25.32 -1.90
CA GLU A 422 -0.99 -25.14 -0.46
C GLU A 422 0.38 -25.06 0.18
N TYR A 423 0.53 -24.06 1.04
CA TYR A 423 1.72 -23.75 1.79
C TYR A 423 1.40 -23.99 3.27
N ALA A 424 2.35 -24.58 3.98
CA ALA A 424 2.16 -25.09 5.33
C ALA A 424 3.42 -24.78 6.14
N ARG A 425 3.28 -24.07 7.26
CA ARG A 425 4.45 -23.55 8.00
C ARG A 425 4.30 -23.62 9.51
N THR A 426 3.16 -24.07 10.05
CA THR A 426 2.96 -24.07 11.49
C THR A 426 1.89 -25.04 12.01
N SER A 427 2.18 -25.68 13.14
CA SER A 427 1.24 -26.53 13.84
C SER A 427 1.43 -26.52 15.35
N VAL A 428 0.37 -26.92 16.05
CA VAL A 428 0.35 -27.18 17.48
C VAL A 428 -0.44 -28.45 17.76
N ALA A 429 -0.05 -29.22 18.77
CA ALA A 429 -0.82 -30.37 19.24
C ALA A 429 -1.47 -30.02 20.58
N THR A 430 -2.70 -30.45 20.76
CA THR A 430 -3.44 -30.22 22.01
C THR A 430 -4.41 -31.35 22.30
N GLN A 431 -4.82 -31.41 23.56
CA GLN A 431 -5.85 -32.31 24.02
C GLN A 431 -6.94 -31.58 24.77
N LEU A 432 -8.15 -32.09 24.63
CA LEU A 432 -9.32 -31.59 25.32
C LEU A 432 -10.37 -32.69 25.44
N VAL A 433 -11.38 -32.42 26.23
CA VAL A 433 -12.53 -33.30 26.40
C VAL A 433 -13.69 -32.66 25.63
N ASP A 434 -14.36 -33.44 24.77
CA ASP A 434 -15.57 -32.97 24.10
C ASP A 434 -16.79 -32.97 25.03
N GLU A 435 -17.90 -32.43 24.54
CA GLU A 435 -19.17 -32.34 25.29
C GLU A 435 -19.69 -33.70 25.77
N GLN A 436 -19.26 -34.80 25.13
CA GLN A 436 -19.65 -36.16 25.48
C GLN A 436 -18.67 -36.84 26.46
N GLY A 437 -17.67 -36.10 26.96
CA GLY A 437 -16.68 -36.62 27.90
C GLY A 437 -15.55 -37.43 27.24
N ARG A 438 -15.44 -37.43 25.91
CA ARG A 438 -14.41 -38.17 25.18
C ARG A 438 -13.15 -37.31 25.07
N GLN A 439 -12.01 -37.91 25.40
CA GLN A 439 -10.71 -37.28 25.16
C GLN A 439 -10.42 -37.20 23.66
N LEU A 440 -10.03 -36.01 23.21
CA LEU A 440 -9.61 -35.71 21.86
C LEU A 440 -8.12 -35.43 21.81
N LYS A 441 -7.47 -35.94 20.77
CA LYS A 441 -6.11 -35.55 20.37
C LYS A 441 -6.21 -34.79 19.06
N LEU A 442 -5.88 -33.50 19.08
CA LEU A 442 -5.92 -32.64 17.91
C LEU A 442 -4.51 -32.20 17.53
N ILE A 443 -4.25 -32.18 16.22
CA ILE A 443 -3.16 -31.43 15.61
C ILE A 443 -3.81 -30.29 14.85
N ILE A 444 -3.51 -29.05 15.23
CA ILE A 444 -4.05 -27.87 14.57
C ILE A 444 -2.94 -27.25 13.73
N ALA A 445 -3.17 -27.11 12.42
CA ALA A 445 -2.18 -26.63 11.47
C ALA A 445 -2.63 -25.36 10.75
N GLY A 446 -1.77 -24.34 10.76
CA GLY A 446 -1.87 -23.16 9.92
C GLY A 446 -1.29 -23.45 8.53
N THR A 447 -2.08 -23.14 7.51
CA THR A 447 -1.77 -23.35 6.09
C THR A 447 -2.38 -22.21 5.28
N PHE A 448 -1.96 -22.04 4.03
CA PHE A 448 -2.62 -21.11 3.13
C PHE A 448 -2.53 -21.57 1.68
N TYR A 449 -3.50 -21.16 0.87
CA TYR A 449 -3.41 -21.32 -0.59
C TYR A 449 -2.75 -20.13 -1.23
N PHE A 450 -1.72 -20.39 -2.02
CA PHE A 450 -1.05 -19.40 -2.85
C PHE A 450 -0.96 -19.92 -4.28
N PRO A 451 -1.24 -19.11 -5.31
CA PRO A 451 -1.70 -17.71 -5.24
C PRO A 451 -3.10 -17.54 -4.64
N GLY A 452 -3.40 -16.34 -4.15
CA GLY A 452 -4.69 -16.00 -3.52
C GLY A 452 -4.71 -15.99 -1.99
N TRP A 453 -3.58 -16.18 -1.32
CA TRP A 453 -3.38 -15.93 0.11
C TRP A 453 -4.53 -16.37 1.04
N GLN A 454 -5.13 -17.54 0.77
CA GLN A 454 -6.30 -18.00 1.51
C GLN A 454 -5.85 -18.74 2.77
N GLY A 455 -5.94 -18.09 3.92
CA GLY A 455 -5.57 -18.70 5.20
C GLY A 455 -6.51 -19.82 5.63
N HIS A 456 -5.93 -20.89 6.15
CA HIS A 456 -6.63 -22.03 6.69
C HIS A 456 -5.99 -22.45 8.01
N LEU A 457 -6.82 -22.65 9.03
CA LEU A 457 -6.42 -23.22 10.30
C LEU A 457 -7.25 -24.50 10.51
N ARG A 458 -6.61 -25.66 10.44
CA ARG A 458 -7.31 -26.95 10.40
C ARG A 458 -6.98 -27.82 11.59
N ALA A 459 -8.00 -28.33 12.26
CA ALA A 459 -7.84 -29.35 13.29
C ALA A 459 -7.99 -30.75 12.71
N TYR A 460 -6.93 -31.54 12.79
CA TYR A 460 -6.93 -32.96 12.52
C TYR A 460 -7.17 -33.73 13.83
N ASP A 461 -8.30 -34.43 13.91
CA ASP A 461 -8.58 -35.37 15.01
C ASP A 461 -7.80 -36.66 14.73
N VAL A 462 -6.78 -36.90 15.56
CA VAL A 462 -5.89 -38.08 15.49
C VAL A 462 -6.16 -39.07 16.62
N THR A 463 -7.25 -38.91 17.36
CA THR A 463 -7.59 -39.73 18.54
C THR A 463 -7.66 -41.22 18.22
N GLN A 464 -8.13 -41.58 17.02
CA GLN A 464 -8.30 -42.97 16.60
C GLN A 464 -7.14 -43.47 15.72
N MET A 465 -6.04 -42.71 15.61
CA MET A 465 -4.86 -43.12 14.85
C MET A 465 -4.04 -44.13 15.66
N PRO A 466 -3.93 -45.41 15.25
CA PRO A 466 -3.23 -46.41 16.06
C PRO A 466 -1.71 -46.23 15.97
N MET A 467 -1.02 -46.36 17.11
CA MET A 467 0.43 -46.51 17.13
C MET A 467 0.85 -47.88 16.56
N LEU A 468 1.83 -47.90 15.67
CA LEU A 468 2.36 -49.13 15.10
C LEU A 468 3.23 -49.87 16.11
N ASN A 469 3.04 -51.18 16.22
CA ASN A 469 3.78 -52.03 17.15
C ASN A 469 5.12 -52.50 16.55
N THR A 470 6.10 -51.60 16.53
CA THR A 470 7.44 -51.87 15.99
C THR A 470 8.53 -51.40 16.95
N SER A 471 9.72 -52.00 16.88
CA SER A 471 10.87 -51.63 17.71
C SER A 471 11.72 -50.50 17.12
N TYR A 472 11.22 -49.84 16.08
CA TYR A 472 11.90 -48.82 15.30
C TYR A 472 10.94 -47.63 15.06
N SER A 473 11.50 -46.51 14.63
CA SER A 473 10.78 -45.28 14.30
C SER A 473 10.14 -45.41 12.92
N GLU A 474 8.92 -44.91 12.76
CA GLU A 474 8.21 -44.93 11.48
C GLU A 474 7.62 -43.56 11.19
N LEU A 475 8.00 -43.00 10.03
CA LEU A 475 7.38 -41.80 9.48
C LEU A 475 6.08 -42.20 8.78
N ARG A 476 4.99 -41.49 9.06
CA ARG A 476 3.67 -41.73 8.46
C ARG A 476 3.03 -40.41 8.05
N THR A 477 2.60 -40.33 6.79
CA THR A 477 1.82 -39.19 6.31
C THR A 477 0.41 -39.23 6.91
N ILE A 478 0.02 -38.19 7.63
CA ILE A 478 -1.34 -38.01 8.16
C ILE A 478 -2.28 -37.57 7.03
N THR A 479 -1.85 -36.56 6.28
CA THR A 479 -2.61 -35.91 5.22
C THR A 479 -1.68 -35.30 4.18
N ARG A 480 -2.12 -35.18 2.93
CA ARG A 480 -1.43 -34.51 1.83
C ARG A 480 -2.31 -33.40 1.25
N SER A 481 -1.66 -32.41 0.63
CA SER A 481 -2.39 -31.41 -0.15
C SER A 481 -3.03 -32.05 -1.38
N ASP A 482 -4.33 -31.83 -1.56
CA ASP A 482 -5.09 -32.23 -2.74
C ASP A 482 -6.19 -31.21 -3.01
N LEU A 483 -5.89 -30.21 -3.83
CA LEU A 483 -6.83 -29.13 -4.18
C LEU A 483 -8.05 -29.61 -5.00
N THR A 484 -8.09 -30.88 -5.40
CA THR A 484 -9.27 -31.48 -6.05
C THR A 484 -10.25 -32.08 -5.04
N ALA A 485 -9.80 -32.37 -3.82
CA ALA A 485 -10.65 -32.79 -2.71
C ALA A 485 -11.49 -31.60 -2.20
N PRO A 486 -12.73 -31.82 -1.72
CA PRO A 486 -13.58 -30.76 -1.19
C PRO A 486 -12.94 -29.96 -0.05
N SER A 487 -12.18 -30.62 0.83
CA SER A 487 -11.43 -29.99 1.93
C SER A 487 -10.04 -29.48 1.51
N GLY A 488 -9.70 -29.59 0.22
CA GLY A 488 -8.37 -29.32 -0.32
C GLY A 488 -7.25 -30.23 0.21
N ARG A 489 -7.61 -31.33 0.88
CA ARG A 489 -6.70 -32.25 1.57
C ARG A 489 -7.13 -33.71 1.37
N GLU A 490 -6.16 -34.58 1.10
CA GLU A 490 -6.31 -36.02 1.21
C GLU A 490 -5.98 -36.46 2.63
N ILE A 491 -6.84 -37.26 3.27
CA ILE A 491 -6.52 -37.94 4.54
C ILE A 491 -5.96 -39.32 4.25
N VAL A 492 -4.69 -39.53 4.59
CA VAL A 492 -3.92 -40.74 4.24
C VAL A 492 -3.93 -41.74 5.40
N ALA A 493 -3.80 -41.26 6.63
CA ALA A 493 -3.75 -42.12 7.81
C ALA A 493 -5.14 -42.59 8.25
N SER A 494 -5.31 -43.90 8.43
CA SER A 494 -6.52 -44.47 9.04
C SER A 494 -6.75 -43.94 10.45
N GLY A 495 -8.00 -43.61 10.77
CA GLY A 495 -8.41 -43.11 12.09
C GLY A 495 -8.20 -41.61 12.28
N VAL A 496 -7.84 -40.88 11.21
CA VAL A 496 -7.72 -39.42 11.21
C VAL A 496 -8.92 -38.80 10.49
N THR A 497 -9.40 -37.66 10.98
CA THR A 497 -10.42 -36.84 10.30
C THR A 497 -10.11 -35.36 10.44
N ILE A 498 -10.62 -34.51 9.53
CA ILE A 498 -10.63 -33.06 9.73
C ILE A 498 -11.87 -32.75 10.57
N ARG A 499 -11.66 -32.16 11.75
CA ARG A 499 -12.73 -31.80 12.67
C ARG A 499 -13.38 -30.48 12.27
N TRP A 500 -12.56 -29.49 11.95
CA TRP A 500 -12.97 -28.16 11.52
C TRP A 500 -11.86 -27.48 10.73
N ASP A 501 -12.23 -26.50 9.91
CA ASP A 501 -11.35 -25.56 9.22
C ASP A 501 -11.85 -24.14 9.53
N ALA A 502 -11.10 -23.38 10.33
CA ALA A 502 -11.51 -22.06 10.77
C ALA A 502 -11.59 -21.06 9.60
N GLY A 503 -10.82 -21.25 8.54
CA GLY A 503 -10.90 -20.41 7.34
C GLY A 503 -12.23 -20.60 6.62
N GLU A 504 -12.69 -21.85 6.48
CA GLU A 504 -14.00 -22.16 5.89
C GLU A 504 -15.15 -21.66 6.77
N LEU A 505 -15.07 -21.88 8.09
CA LEU A 505 -16.07 -21.39 9.04
C LEU A 505 -16.17 -19.86 8.99
N LEU A 506 -15.03 -19.17 8.99
CA LEU A 506 -14.98 -17.72 8.94
C LEU A 506 -15.53 -17.20 7.61
N GLN A 507 -15.19 -17.85 6.49
CA GLN A 507 -15.69 -17.47 5.18
C GLN A 507 -17.22 -17.50 5.10
N ASN A 508 -17.86 -18.48 5.75
CA ASN A 508 -19.31 -18.63 5.79
C ASN A 508 -20.02 -17.68 6.78
N ARG A 509 -19.29 -17.06 7.71
CA ARG A 509 -19.86 -16.12 8.70
C ARG A 509 -20.14 -14.76 8.08
N SER A 510 -21.23 -14.07 8.44
CA SER A 510 -21.46 -12.68 8.00
C SER A 510 -20.34 -11.76 8.52
N PRO A 511 -19.83 -10.78 7.74
CA PRO A 511 -18.92 -9.76 8.26
C PRO A 511 -19.48 -9.02 9.48
N ASP A 512 -20.79 -8.83 9.57
CA ASP A 512 -21.45 -8.13 10.68
C ASP A 512 -21.46 -8.95 11.98
N ASP A 513 -21.46 -10.28 11.88
CA ASP A 513 -21.44 -11.18 13.04
C ASP A 513 -20.03 -11.36 13.64
N ARG A 514 -19.00 -10.79 13.00
CA ARG A 514 -17.62 -10.87 13.52
C ARG A 514 -17.41 -9.86 14.64
N VAL A 515 -16.82 -10.34 15.73
CA VAL A 515 -16.33 -9.50 16.81
C VAL A 515 -14.88 -9.16 16.53
N ILE A 516 -14.60 -7.91 16.20
CA ILE A 516 -13.24 -7.43 15.92
C ILE A 516 -13.00 -6.23 16.82
N TYR A 517 -11.91 -6.27 17.56
CA TYR A 517 -11.47 -5.22 18.44
C TYR A 517 -10.25 -4.52 17.88
N THR A 518 -10.07 -3.26 18.27
CA THR A 518 -8.82 -2.54 18.18
C THR A 518 -8.63 -1.73 19.46
N ALA A 519 -7.57 -0.93 19.53
CA ALA A 519 -7.29 -0.05 20.64
C ALA A 519 -7.02 1.36 20.16
N LEU A 520 -7.41 2.35 20.98
CA LEU A 520 -7.02 3.74 20.82
C LEU A 520 -6.44 4.25 22.13
N PRO A 521 -5.40 5.10 22.10
CA PRO A 521 -4.88 5.72 23.31
C PRO A 521 -5.93 6.67 23.90
N ASP A 522 -6.07 6.65 25.22
CA ASP A 522 -6.84 7.63 25.97
C ASP A 522 -6.05 8.94 26.18
N SER A 523 -6.56 9.84 27.01
CA SER A 523 -5.88 11.12 27.30
C SER A 523 -4.54 10.98 28.03
N ASN A 524 -4.28 9.84 28.67
CA ASN A 524 -3.04 9.53 29.36
C ASN A 524 -2.06 8.75 28.48
N GLY A 525 -2.51 8.29 27.31
CA GLY A 525 -1.75 7.45 26.38
C GLY A 525 -1.97 5.95 26.60
N ASP A 526 -2.84 5.57 27.53
CA ASP A 526 -3.15 4.17 27.84
C ASP A 526 -4.12 3.61 26.79
N LEU A 527 -3.90 2.38 26.36
CA LEU A 527 -4.70 1.78 25.29
C LEU A 527 -6.08 1.36 25.81
N THR A 528 -7.13 1.94 25.24
CA THR A 528 -8.52 1.56 25.50
C THR A 528 -9.07 0.76 24.33
N ARG A 529 -9.68 -0.39 24.64
CA ARG A 529 -10.33 -1.24 23.63
C ARG A 529 -11.57 -0.57 23.05
N ILE A 530 -11.72 -0.65 21.73
CA ILE A 530 -12.97 -0.32 21.03
C ILE A 530 -13.30 -1.41 20.00
N GLU A 531 -14.57 -1.49 19.59
CA GLU A 531 -14.96 -2.36 18.49
C GLU A 531 -14.58 -1.76 17.13
N PHE A 532 -13.98 -2.56 16.26
CA PHE A 532 -13.68 -2.19 14.88
C PHE A 532 -14.92 -2.41 14.00
N THR A 533 -15.82 -1.43 14.04
CA THR A 533 -17.10 -1.43 13.31
C THR A 533 -17.38 -0.05 12.72
N ALA A 534 -18.27 0.00 11.72
CA ALA A 534 -18.71 1.27 11.11
C ALA A 534 -19.36 2.21 12.14
N ALA A 535 -19.90 1.70 13.24
CA ALA A 535 -20.45 2.51 14.33
C ALA A 535 -19.40 3.39 15.02
N ASN A 536 -18.12 2.98 14.99
CA ASN A 536 -16.99 3.73 15.55
C ASN A 536 -16.18 4.51 14.48
N VAL A 537 -16.73 4.70 13.27
CA VAL A 537 -16.01 5.34 12.16
C VAL A 537 -15.52 6.75 12.50
N SER A 538 -16.23 7.52 13.33
CA SER A 538 -15.80 8.86 13.73
C SER A 538 -14.48 8.87 14.51
N GLN A 539 -14.19 7.78 15.25
CA GLN A 539 -12.94 7.62 15.99
C GLN A 539 -11.84 6.99 15.12
N LEU A 540 -12.22 6.12 14.18
CA LEU A 540 -11.27 5.35 13.35
C LEU A 540 -10.82 6.09 12.08
N ALA A 541 -11.68 6.89 11.46
CA ALA A 541 -11.42 7.54 10.17
C ALA A 541 -10.12 8.38 10.13
N PRO A 542 -9.74 9.15 11.18
CA PRO A 542 -8.49 9.90 11.17
C PRO A 542 -7.23 9.02 11.06
N LEU A 543 -7.30 7.79 11.53
CA LEU A 543 -6.19 6.83 11.49
C LEU A 543 -6.22 6.02 10.20
N LEU A 544 -7.40 5.53 9.81
CA LEU A 544 -7.57 4.74 8.59
C LEU A 544 -7.21 5.54 7.34
N ASN A 545 -7.70 6.78 7.25
CA ASN A 545 -7.44 7.73 6.18
C ASN A 545 -7.49 7.08 4.78
N ASP A 546 -8.66 6.51 4.48
CA ASP A 546 -8.93 5.87 3.19
C ASP A 546 -8.74 6.84 2.01
N GLN A 547 -8.13 6.37 0.92
CA GLN A 547 -7.71 7.20 -0.22
C GLN A 547 -8.86 7.94 -0.94
N GLN A 548 -10.09 7.39 -0.93
CA GLN A 548 -11.27 8.08 -1.49
C GLN A 548 -12.24 8.52 -0.39
N ASN A 549 -11.73 8.65 0.85
CA ASN A 549 -12.51 9.00 2.04
C ASN A 549 -13.65 8.02 2.38
N ASP A 550 -13.60 6.78 1.88
CA ASP A 550 -14.59 5.71 2.14
C ASP A 550 -14.13 4.84 3.33
N ASN A 551 -14.05 5.46 4.51
CA ASN A 551 -13.60 4.77 5.73
C ASN A 551 -14.60 3.71 6.22
N VAL A 552 -15.91 3.91 5.98
CA VAL A 552 -16.94 2.90 6.29
C VAL A 552 -16.74 1.67 5.41
N GLY A 553 -16.57 1.85 4.10
CA GLY A 553 -16.31 0.75 3.18
C GLY A 553 -14.99 0.04 3.47
N LEU A 554 -13.95 0.75 3.90
CA LEU A 554 -12.70 0.15 4.36
C LEU A 554 -12.89 -0.73 5.61
N ILE A 555 -13.60 -0.23 6.63
CA ILE A 555 -13.92 -1.00 7.84
C ILE A 555 -14.65 -2.29 7.48
N ASN A 556 -15.72 -2.19 6.68
CA ASN A 556 -16.50 -3.36 6.30
C ASN A 556 -15.69 -4.34 5.45
N PHE A 557 -14.82 -3.84 4.57
CA PHE A 557 -13.94 -4.68 3.77
C PHE A 557 -12.95 -5.48 4.64
N VAL A 558 -12.32 -4.85 5.62
CA VAL A 558 -11.44 -5.53 6.59
C VAL A 558 -12.22 -6.57 7.41
N ARG A 559 -13.47 -6.28 7.77
CA ARG A 559 -14.38 -7.26 8.41
C ARG A 559 -14.75 -8.42 7.48
N GLY A 560 -14.62 -8.26 6.18
CA GLY A 560 -14.78 -9.32 5.18
C GLY A 560 -15.84 -9.06 4.11
N GLU A 561 -16.48 -7.89 4.09
CA GLU A 561 -17.43 -7.51 3.05
C GLU A 561 -16.69 -7.37 1.70
N GLY A 562 -17.15 -8.05 0.65
CA GLY A 562 -16.50 -8.03 -0.66
C GLY A 562 -15.15 -8.76 -0.74
N ARG A 563 -14.66 -9.40 0.34
CA ARG A 563 -13.47 -10.26 0.29
C ARG A 563 -13.84 -11.66 -0.21
N TYR A 564 -13.06 -12.19 -1.14
CA TYR A 564 -13.24 -13.56 -1.63
C TYR A 564 -12.84 -14.62 -0.58
N TRP A 565 -12.00 -14.23 0.38
CA TRP A 565 -11.58 -15.06 1.51
C TRP A 565 -11.26 -14.15 2.70
N LYS A 566 -11.79 -14.49 3.88
CA LYS A 566 -11.71 -13.61 5.07
C LYS A 566 -10.44 -13.79 5.90
N LEU A 567 -10.03 -15.04 6.14
CA LEU A 567 -8.85 -15.33 6.95
C LEU A 567 -7.57 -15.11 6.14
N GLY A 568 -6.72 -14.17 6.56
CA GLY A 568 -5.42 -13.92 5.96
C GLY A 568 -4.48 -15.12 6.03
N ASP A 569 -3.45 -15.15 5.20
CA ASP A 569 -2.44 -16.21 5.26
C ASP A 569 -1.74 -16.25 6.64
N ILE A 570 -1.62 -17.45 7.20
CA ILE A 570 -0.82 -17.74 8.40
C ILE A 570 0.54 -18.22 7.91
N ASN A 571 1.45 -17.27 7.70
CA ASN A 571 2.73 -17.56 7.06
C ASN A 571 3.81 -17.93 8.08
N HIS A 572 4.03 -17.07 9.09
CA HIS A 572 5.09 -17.26 10.09
C HIS A 572 4.58 -17.46 11.51
N SER A 573 3.35 -17.05 11.80
CA SER A 573 2.78 -17.11 13.13
C SER A 573 2.43 -18.53 13.54
N ASN A 574 3.09 -19.07 14.57
CA ASN A 574 2.69 -20.36 15.14
C ASN A 574 1.49 -20.20 16.07
N PRO A 575 0.44 -21.02 15.92
CA PRO A 575 -0.70 -20.95 16.82
C PRO A 575 -0.30 -21.44 18.21
N ILE A 576 -0.74 -20.74 19.25
CA ILE A 576 -0.60 -21.18 20.64
C ILE A 576 -1.97 -21.55 21.20
N VAL A 577 -2.01 -22.56 22.08
CA VAL A 577 -3.23 -22.95 22.78
C VAL A 577 -3.14 -22.50 24.22
N VAL A 578 -4.15 -21.75 24.68
CA VAL A 578 -4.29 -21.30 26.05
C VAL A 578 -5.53 -21.93 26.64
N GLY A 579 -5.37 -22.58 27.78
CA GLY A 579 -6.44 -23.25 28.53
C GLY A 579 -6.40 -22.88 30.00
N PRO A 580 -6.96 -23.71 30.89
CA PRO A 580 -6.80 -23.53 32.33
C PRO A 580 -5.32 -23.35 32.72
N PRO A 581 -5.02 -22.43 33.66
CA PRO A 581 -3.65 -22.25 34.14
C PRO A 581 -3.09 -23.56 34.71
N SER A 582 -1.77 -23.76 34.56
CA SER A 582 -1.12 -25.04 34.88
C SER A 582 0.26 -24.89 35.51
N GLY A 583 0.64 -23.69 35.96
CA GLY A 583 1.92 -23.42 36.60
C GLY A 583 2.08 -24.15 37.94
N ALA A 584 3.32 -24.33 38.39
CA ALA A 584 3.60 -24.91 39.69
C ALA A 584 3.44 -23.85 40.79
N VAL A 585 2.48 -24.04 41.71
CA VAL A 585 2.20 -23.11 42.82
C VAL A 585 3.46 -22.74 43.60
N SER A 586 4.37 -23.69 43.83
CA SER A 586 5.61 -23.48 44.57
C SER A 586 6.59 -22.51 43.89
N GLN A 587 6.55 -22.40 42.56
CA GLN A 587 7.42 -21.52 41.76
C GLN A 587 6.75 -20.18 41.45
N MET A 588 5.42 -20.20 41.27
CA MET A 588 4.66 -19.01 40.90
C MET A 588 4.54 -18.02 42.07
N GLY A 589 4.22 -18.51 43.27
CA GLY A 589 4.15 -17.72 44.49
C GLY A 589 2.74 -17.59 45.07
N GLU A 590 2.57 -16.62 45.97
CA GLU A 590 1.33 -16.40 46.72
C GLU A 590 0.13 -16.08 45.80
N GLY A 591 -1.04 -16.65 46.13
CA GLY A 591 -2.31 -16.42 45.41
C GLY A 591 -2.48 -17.21 44.10
N TYR A 592 -1.44 -17.86 43.58
CA TYR A 592 -1.54 -18.62 42.32
C TYR A 592 -2.41 -19.87 42.44
N ASP A 593 -2.47 -20.48 43.63
CA ASP A 593 -3.36 -21.60 43.92
C ASP A 593 -4.85 -21.21 43.80
N GLN A 594 -5.20 -19.99 44.23
CA GLN A 594 -6.54 -19.46 44.03
C GLN A 594 -6.81 -19.18 42.56
N PHE A 595 -5.86 -18.59 41.83
CA PHE A 595 -5.97 -18.37 40.38
C PHE A 595 -6.20 -19.68 39.60
N LEU A 596 -5.50 -20.77 39.99
CA LEU A 596 -5.73 -22.11 39.43
C LEU A 596 -7.17 -22.59 39.63
N LEU A 597 -7.75 -22.33 40.80
CA LEU A 597 -9.12 -22.72 41.11
C LEU A 597 -10.14 -21.88 40.34
N ASP A 598 -9.95 -20.56 40.33
CA ASP A 598 -10.87 -19.60 39.70
C ASP A 598 -10.97 -19.82 38.18
N TYR A 599 -9.87 -20.21 37.53
CA TYR A 599 -9.81 -20.44 36.09
C TYR A 599 -9.66 -21.93 35.71
N SER A 600 -9.99 -22.85 36.62
CA SER A 600 -9.90 -24.30 36.39
C SER A 600 -10.75 -24.79 35.20
N ASP A 601 -11.88 -24.13 34.96
CA ASP A 601 -12.80 -24.40 33.83
C ASP A 601 -12.60 -23.42 32.66
N ARG A 602 -11.49 -22.66 32.62
CA ARG A 602 -11.25 -21.70 31.54
C ARG A 602 -11.27 -22.38 30.18
N ARG A 603 -12.04 -21.80 29.27
CA ARG A 603 -12.20 -22.26 27.89
C ARG A 603 -10.84 -22.38 27.21
N LYS A 604 -10.61 -23.50 26.52
CA LYS A 604 -9.41 -23.71 25.69
C LYS A 604 -9.58 -23.01 24.36
N VAL A 605 -8.76 -22.00 24.12
CA VAL A 605 -8.76 -21.19 22.91
C VAL A 605 -7.38 -21.21 22.25
N LEU A 606 -7.33 -20.83 20.98
CA LEU A 606 -6.14 -20.79 20.16
C LEU A 606 -5.92 -19.38 19.62
N TYR A 607 -4.71 -18.87 19.78
CA TYR A 607 -4.30 -17.57 19.27
C TYR A 607 -3.32 -17.72 18.12
N VAL A 608 -3.54 -16.96 17.04
CA VAL A 608 -2.65 -16.95 15.88
C VAL A 608 -2.72 -15.61 15.15
N GLY A 609 -1.56 -15.10 14.73
CA GLY A 609 -1.48 -13.91 13.88
C GLY A 609 -1.72 -14.25 12.41
N ALA A 610 -2.39 -13.35 11.69
CA ALA A 610 -2.62 -13.49 10.26
C ALA A 610 -2.40 -12.18 9.48
N ASN A 611 -2.12 -12.33 8.18
CA ASN A 611 -1.82 -11.23 7.25
C ASN A 611 -3.07 -10.54 6.68
N ASP A 612 -4.17 -10.60 7.39
CA ASP A 612 -5.38 -9.78 7.22
C ASP A 612 -5.50 -8.67 8.28
N GLY A 613 -4.43 -8.40 9.03
CA GLY A 613 -4.38 -7.30 10.00
C GLY A 613 -4.49 -7.72 11.46
N MET A 614 -4.73 -9.00 11.73
CA MET A 614 -5.33 -9.42 13.00
C MET A 614 -4.56 -10.51 13.73
N LEU A 615 -4.59 -10.43 15.06
CA LEU A 615 -4.47 -11.60 15.93
C LEU A 615 -5.86 -12.20 16.11
N HIS A 616 -6.04 -13.47 15.77
CA HIS A 616 -7.32 -14.18 15.92
C HIS A 616 -7.35 -15.06 17.15
N CYS A 617 -8.52 -15.15 17.78
CA CYS A 617 -8.85 -16.10 18.85
C CYS A 617 -9.90 -17.09 18.34
N PHE A 618 -9.58 -18.39 18.34
CA PHE A 618 -10.48 -19.46 17.94
C PHE A 618 -10.75 -20.42 19.10
N ASP A 619 -11.98 -20.91 19.19
CA ASP A 619 -12.29 -22.01 20.09
C ASP A 619 -11.64 -23.32 19.59
N VAL A 620 -10.88 -24.01 20.46
CA VAL A 620 -10.13 -25.22 20.07
C VAL A 620 -11.04 -26.39 19.69
N LEU A 621 -12.23 -26.47 20.28
CA LEU A 621 -13.14 -27.61 20.09
C LEU A 621 -13.90 -27.52 18.78
N THR A 622 -14.33 -26.32 18.42
CA THR A 622 -15.28 -26.01 17.33
C THR A 622 -14.63 -25.33 16.13
N GLY A 623 -13.52 -24.62 16.33
CA GLY A 623 -12.86 -23.82 15.29
C GLY A 623 -13.53 -22.47 15.04
N GLU A 624 -14.56 -22.10 15.82
CA GLU A 624 -15.23 -20.82 15.67
C GLU A 624 -14.34 -19.67 16.15
N GLU A 625 -14.26 -18.60 15.35
CA GLU A 625 -13.61 -17.34 15.77
C GLU A 625 -14.44 -16.73 16.90
N LEU A 626 -13.83 -16.48 18.06
CA LEU A 626 -14.45 -15.79 19.18
C LEU A 626 -14.33 -14.28 19.00
N TRP A 627 -13.13 -13.83 18.63
CA TRP A 627 -12.83 -12.45 18.27
C TRP A 627 -11.51 -12.36 17.50
N ALA A 628 -11.27 -11.19 16.92
CA ALA A 628 -9.97 -10.81 16.36
C ALA A 628 -9.54 -9.43 16.89
N PHE A 629 -8.23 -9.17 16.98
CA PHE A 629 -7.67 -7.91 17.48
C PHE A 629 -6.74 -7.29 16.44
N ILE A 630 -6.94 -6.02 16.14
CA ILE A 630 -6.09 -5.19 15.28
C ILE A 630 -5.26 -4.24 16.17
N PRO A 631 -3.93 -4.40 16.24
CA PRO A 631 -3.04 -3.46 16.90
C PRO A 631 -3.24 -2.01 16.43
N TYR A 632 -3.18 -1.06 17.36
CA TYR A 632 -3.38 0.37 17.12
C TYR A 632 -2.44 0.88 16.01
N ASN A 633 -1.15 0.51 16.07
CA ASN A 633 -0.15 0.93 15.09
C ASN A 633 -0.45 0.46 13.63
N LEU A 634 -1.26 -0.59 13.45
CA LEU A 634 -1.62 -1.14 12.13
C LEU A 634 -2.84 -0.46 11.51
N LEU A 635 -3.62 0.32 12.26
CA LEU A 635 -4.84 0.96 11.74
C LEU A 635 -4.59 1.75 10.45
N PRO A 636 -3.57 2.63 10.35
CA PRO A 636 -3.33 3.37 9.10
C PRO A 636 -2.87 2.50 7.94
N LYS A 637 -2.29 1.33 8.22
CA LYS A 637 -1.82 0.40 7.19
C LYS A 637 -2.98 -0.34 6.51
N LEU A 638 -4.12 -0.51 7.20
CA LEU A 638 -5.28 -1.24 6.65
C LEU A 638 -5.78 -0.67 5.31
N ARG A 639 -5.61 0.63 5.05
CA ARG A 639 -5.97 1.26 3.76
C ARG A 639 -5.30 0.60 2.56
N ASN A 640 -4.08 0.06 2.75
CA ASN A 640 -3.33 -0.63 1.70
C ASN A 640 -4.06 -1.89 1.24
N MET A 641 -4.84 -2.53 2.12
CA MET A 641 -5.57 -3.76 1.81
C MET A 641 -6.65 -3.57 0.75
N ARG A 642 -7.19 -2.34 0.63
CA ARG A 642 -8.26 -1.95 -0.30
C ARG A 642 -7.79 -0.80 -1.20
N ALA A 643 -6.68 -1.04 -1.89
CA ALA A 643 -6.01 -0.07 -2.75
C ALA A 643 -6.91 0.43 -3.91
N VAL A 644 -6.60 1.63 -4.40
CA VAL A 644 -7.25 2.26 -5.56
C VAL A 644 -6.31 2.22 -6.76
N ASP A 645 -6.83 1.82 -7.92
CA ASP A 645 -6.14 2.05 -9.18
C ASP A 645 -6.36 3.51 -9.61
N ASN A 646 -5.32 4.33 -9.57
CA ASN A 646 -5.44 5.78 -9.82
C ASN A 646 -5.96 6.13 -11.23
N ALA A 647 -5.73 5.27 -12.24
CA ALA A 647 -6.17 5.54 -13.60
C ALA A 647 -7.66 5.27 -13.81
N THR A 648 -8.22 4.31 -13.06
CA THR A 648 -9.63 3.86 -13.23
C THR A 648 -10.52 4.18 -12.04
N GLY A 649 -9.97 4.67 -10.93
CA GLY A 649 -10.67 4.88 -9.66
C GLY A 649 -11.17 3.60 -8.98
N SER A 650 -10.84 2.42 -9.51
CA SER A 650 -11.38 1.13 -9.07
C SER A 650 -10.63 0.54 -7.88
N ARG A 651 -11.36 -0.08 -6.95
CA ARG A 651 -10.81 -0.75 -5.76
C ARG A 651 -10.41 -2.19 -6.03
N TYR A 652 -9.33 -2.65 -5.38
CA TYR A 652 -8.93 -4.05 -5.41
C TYR A 652 -8.22 -4.47 -4.12
N PHE A 653 -8.18 -5.79 -3.89
CA PHE A 653 -7.46 -6.37 -2.76
C PHE A 653 -5.96 -6.41 -3.04
N VAL A 654 -5.15 -5.87 -2.11
CA VAL A 654 -3.70 -6.05 -2.10
C VAL A 654 -3.31 -6.77 -0.81
N ARG A 655 -2.50 -7.82 -0.95
CA ARG A 655 -1.93 -8.53 0.19
C ARG A 655 -0.70 -7.79 0.69
N ASP A 656 -0.63 -7.60 2.00
CA ASP A 656 0.52 -7.02 2.72
C ASP A 656 0.77 -7.88 3.97
N VAL A 657 1.86 -7.65 4.69
CA VAL A 657 2.20 -8.35 5.95
C VAL A 657 1.72 -7.52 7.14
N TYR A 658 1.06 -8.16 8.10
CA TYR A 658 0.49 -7.48 9.27
C TYR A 658 0.91 -8.14 10.58
N VAL A 659 0.11 -9.06 11.14
CA VAL A 659 0.43 -9.77 12.38
C VAL A 659 1.03 -11.12 12.02
N ASP A 660 2.28 -11.13 11.59
CA ASP A 660 2.94 -12.35 11.11
C ASP A 660 3.82 -13.02 12.20
N GLY A 661 3.98 -12.38 13.36
CA GLY A 661 4.74 -12.91 14.48
C GLY A 661 4.02 -14.06 15.20
N THR A 662 4.78 -14.98 15.80
CA THR A 662 4.23 -16.01 16.70
C THR A 662 3.90 -15.40 18.06
N PRO A 663 2.66 -15.52 18.57
CA PRO A 663 2.33 -15.09 19.92
C PRO A 663 2.97 -15.99 20.99
N THR A 664 3.14 -15.45 22.19
CA THR A 664 3.50 -16.18 23.41
C THR A 664 2.53 -15.79 24.53
N SER A 665 2.35 -16.65 25.52
CA SER A 665 1.50 -16.36 26.67
C SER A 665 2.11 -16.87 27.97
N ALA A 666 1.89 -16.15 29.07
CA ALA A 666 2.27 -16.57 30.41
C ALA A 666 1.28 -16.06 31.46
N ASP A 667 1.15 -16.81 32.55
CA ASP A 667 0.49 -16.30 33.75
C ASP A 667 1.50 -15.45 34.54
N VAL A 668 1.08 -14.24 34.94
CA VAL A 668 1.94 -13.23 35.57
C VAL A 668 1.18 -12.50 36.68
N TYR A 669 1.91 -11.89 37.60
CA TYR A 669 1.36 -11.17 38.74
C TYR A 669 1.69 -9.68 38.63
N ILE A 670 0.75 -8.91 38.09
CA ILE A 670 0.90 -7.49 37.72
C ILE A 670 -0.37 -6.70 38.01
N ASP A 671 -0.27 -5.39 38.07
CA ASP A 671 -1.40 -4.46 38.08
C ASP A 671 -1.80 -4.14 36.64
N ALA A 672 -2.60 -5.03 36.03
CA ALA A 672 -2.95 -4.94 34.60
C ALA A 672 -4.04 -3.90 34.31
N ASP A 673 -4.88 -3.54 35.29
CA ASP A 673 -5.97 -2.59 35.14
C ASP A 673 -5.66 -1.19 35.70
N GLY A 674 -4.50 -1.03 36.34
CA GLY A 674 -3.98 0.25 36.81
C GLY A 674 -4.66 0.74 38.10
N ASP A 675 -5.30 -0.15 38.86
CA ASP A 675 -6.01 0.20 40.09
C ASP A 675 -5.09 0.33 41.33
N GLY A 676 -3.81 -0.01 41.17
CA GLY A 676 -2.78 0.01 42.21
C GLY A 676 -2.56 -1.34 42.89
N ASN A 677 -3.28 -2.40 42.53
CA ASN A 677 -3.18 -3.73 43.12
C ASN A 677 -2.74 -4.77 42.08
N LYS A 678 -1.73 -5.56 42.43
CA LYS A 678 -1.28 -6.66 41.58
C LYS A 678 -2.16 -7.89 41.73
N GLU A 679 -2.32 -8.62 40.65
CA GLU A 679 -3.13 -9.82 40.58
C GLU A 679 -2.67 -10.76 39.47
N TRP A 680 -3.08 -12.02 39.58
CA TRP A 680 -2.75 -13.02 38.59
C TRP A 680 -3.55 -12.81 37.31
N ARG A 681 -2.83 -12.75 36.20
CA ARG A 681 -3.33 -12.52 34.85
C ARG A 681 -2.64 -13.45 33.86
N THR A 682 -3.33 -13.82 32.79
CA THR A 682 -2.72 -14.48 31.64
C THR A 682 -2.52 -13.45 30.55
N ILE A 683 -1.27 -13.12 30.25
CA ILE A 683 -0.91 -12.09 29.28
C ILE A 683 -0.38 -12.75 28.02
N LEU A 684 -0.80 -12.23 26.87
CA LEU A 684 -0.31 -12.61 25.54
C LEU A 684 0.57 -11.49 24.98
N LEU A 685 1.75 -11.84 24.48
CA LEU A 685 2.61 -10.92 23.72
C LEU A 685 2.77 -11.43 22.30
N CYS A 686 2.76 -10.53 21.32
CA CYS A 686 2.97 -10.90 19.93
C CYS A 686 3.78 -9.84 19.19
N GLY A 687 4.73 -10.29 18.37
CA GLY A 687 5.38 -9.45 17.36
C GLY A 687 4.54 -9.41 16.08
N GLN A 688 5.03 -8.67 15.10
CA GLN A 688 4.42 -8.50 13.78
C GLN A 688 5.21 -9.22 12.68
N GLY A 689 6.36 -9.83 13.00
CA GLY A 689 7.25 -10.45 12.02
C GLY A 689 7.77 -9.39 11.04
N ALA A 690 7.71 -9.67 9.73
CA ALA A 690 7.96 -8.68 8.68
C ALA A 690 6.86 -7.61 8.56
N GLY A 691 5.76 -7.76 9.29
CA GLY A 691 4.76 -6.73 9.43
C GLY A 691 5.33 -5.53 10.18
N TYR A 692 5.10 -4.35 9.63
CA TYR A 692 5.38 -3.07 10.27
C TYR A 692 4.11 -2.23 10.26
N GLY A 693 3.94 -1.42 11.29
CA GLY A 693 2.86 -0.45 11.42
C GLY A 693 3.26 0.94 10.95
N SER A 694 2.49 1.91 11.42
CA SER A 694 2.72 3.33 11.17
C SER A 694 3.35 4.01 12.38
N SER A 695 3.88 5.21 12.16
CA SER A 695 4.50 6.05 13.20
C SER A 695 3.52 6.65 14.21
N VAL A 696 2.21 6.37 14.10
CA VAL A 696 1.17 6.89 15.01
C VAL A 696 1.36 6.46 16.47
N ALA A 697 2.15 5.41 16.70
CA ALA A 697 2.54 4.92 18.03
C ALA A 697 4.06 5.07 18.31
N GLY A 698 4.75 5.95 17.57
CA GLY A 698 6.13 6.35 17.85
C GLY A 698 7.25 5.62 17.10
N GLY A 699 6.94 4.57 16.33
CA GLY A 699 7.91 3.78 15.55
C GLY A 699 7.29 3.05 14.35
N LEU A 700 8.04 2.15 13.72
CA LEU A 700 7.55 1.34 12.59
C LEU A 700 7.28 -0.11 12.97
N ASN A 701 8.09 -0.68 13.85
CA ASN A 701 8.00 -2.07 14.27
C ASN A 701 7.51 -2.15 15.72
N TYR A 702 6.69 -3.15 16.05
CA TYR A 702 6.07 -3.24 17.37
C TYR A 702 6.02 -4.68 17.90
N TYR A 703 6.04 -4.77 19.23
CA TYR A 703 5.44 -5.88 19.99
C TYR A 703 4.20 -5.33 20.71
N PHE A 704 3.11 -6.10 20.77
CA PHE A 704 1.91 -5.70 21.51
C PHE A 704 1.55 -6.75 22.57
N ALA A 705 0.91 -6.29 23.65
CA ALA A 705 0.48 -7.13 24.76
C ALA A 705 -1.02 -7.00 25.02
N LEU A 706 -1.67 -8.14 25.29
CA LEU A 706 -3.07 -8.25 25.66
C LEU A 706 -3.21 -9.01 26.98
N ASP A 707 -4.10 -8.57 27.85
CA ASP A 707 -4.66 -9.40 28.90
C ASP A 707 -5.74 -10.31 28.30
N ILE A 708 -5.49 -11.62 28.36
CA ILE A 708 -6.35 -12.68 27.83
C ILE A 708 -6.81 -13.63 28.96
N THR A 709 -6.80 -13.15 30.20
CA THR A 709 -7.24 -13.91 31.38
C THR A 709 -8.66 -14.44 31.17
N ASP A 710 -9.55 -13.55 30.72
CA ASP A 710 -10.86 -13.89 30.15
C ASP A 710 -10.74 -14.05 28.63
N PRO A 711 -10.85 -15.28 28.09
CA PRO A 711 -10.69 -15.53 26.66
C PRO A 711 -11.82 -14.93 25.80
N GLU A 712 -12.92 -14.46 26.39
CA GLU A 712 -14.03 -13.82 25.65
C GLU A 712 -13.94 -12.27 25.66
N ASN A 713 -13.14 -11.69 26.56
CA ASN A 713 -13.05 -10.25 26.75
C ASN A 713 -11.58 -9.77 26.88
N PRO A 714 -10.78 -9.86 25.80
CA PRO A 714 -9.37 -9.45 25.84
C PRO A 714 -9.24 -7.94 26.07
N GLN A 715 -8.24 -7.50 26.86
CA GLN A 715 -7.93 -6.08 27.04
C GLN A 715 -6.53 -5.75 26.48
N PRO A 716 -6.38 -4.67 25.69
CA PRO A 716 -5.06 -4.19 25.30
C PRO A 716 -4.32 -3.62 26.51
N LEU A 717 -3.03 -3.94 26.64
CA LEU A 717 -2.19 -3.35 27.68
C LEU A 717 -1.30 -2.25 27.10
N TRP A 718 -0.41 -2.62 26.17
CA TRP A 718 0.57 -1.69 25.61
C TRP A 718 1.11 -2.18 24.26
N GLU A 719 1.72 -1.25 23.52
CA GLU A 719 2.49 -1.52 22.31
C GLU A 719 3.91 -0.97 22.49
N PHE A 720 4.91 -1.85 22.46
CA PHE A 720 6.31 -1.50 22.60
C PHE A 720 6.95 -1.25 21.23
N THR A 721 7.64 -0.11 21.10
CA THR A 721 8.49 0.21 19.94
C THR A 721 9.78 0.92 20.36
N HIS A 722 10.76 0.92 19.45
CA HIS A 722 12.02 1.63 19.63
C HIS A 722 12.65 1.96 18.26
N THR A 723 13.43 3.05 18.16
CA THR A 723 14.03 3.52 16.88
C THR A 723 14.99 2.53 16.20
N GLN A 724 15.54 1.58 16.97
CA GLN A 724 16.40 0.49 16.48
C GLN A 724 15.70 -0.87 16.50
N LEU A 725 14.38 -0.91 16.75
CA LEU A 725 13.58 -2.12 16.59
C LEU A 725 13.35 -2.35 15.09
N GLY A 726 13.75 -3.53 14.61
CA GLY A 726 13.48 -4.03 13.27
C GLY A 726 12.23 -4.92 13.25
N GLU A 727 12.08 -5.70 12.19
CA GLU A 727 10.98 -6.65 12.01
C GLU A 727 10.89 -7.65 13.17
N THR A 728 9.79 -7.66 13.93
CA THR A 728 9.70 -8.35 15.23
C THR A 728 9.45 -9.87 15.10
N TRP A 729 10.44 -10.57 14.53
CA TRP A 729 10.48 -12.02 14.35
C TRP A 729 10.80 -12.81 15.62
N SER A 730 11.44 -12.18 16.60
CA SER A 730 11.85 -12.82 17.85
C SER A 730 10.62 -13.07 18.73
N VAL A 731 10.26 -14.34 18.96
CA VAL A 731 9.16 -14.70 19.85
C VAL A 731 9.55 -14.38 21.29
N PRO A 732 8.79 -13.51 22.00
CA PRO A 732 9.17 -13.10 23.35
C PRO A 732 9.29 -14.28 24.32
N ALA A 733 10.26 -14.21 25.23
CA ALA A 733 10.32 -15.09 26.41
C ALA A 733 9.91 -14.29 27.64
N ILE A 734 8.97 -14.82 28.42
CA ILE A 734 8.45 -14.17 29.62
C ILE A 734 9.02 -14.87 30.85
N GLY A 735 9.47 -14.11 31.84
CA GLY A 735 9.96 -14.65 33.09
C GLY A 735 9.95 -13.65 34.24
N LYS A 736 10.04 -14.18 35.47
CA LYS A 736 10.06 -13.39 36.70
C LYS A 736 11.51 -13.12 37.12
N ILE A 737 11.84 -11.89 37.47
CA ILE A 737 13.16 -11.47 37.97
C ILE A 737 13.00 -10.57 39.20
N MET A 738 14.08 -10.35 39.94
CA MET A 738 14.10 -9.35 41.03
C MET A 738 14.57 -8.00 40.51
N LYS A 739 13.73 -6.96 40.63
CA LYS A 739 14.02 -5.58 40.21
C LYS A 739 13.71 -4.62 41.34
N ASN A 740 14.69 -3.83 41.76
CA ASN A 740 14.57 -2.85 42.85
C ASN A 740 13.94 -3.42 44.14
N GLY A 741 14.31 -4.64 44.51
CA GLY A 741 13.80 -5.33 45.69
C GLY A 741 12.44 -6.01 45.53
N GLU A 742 11.80 -5.93 44.35
CA GLU A 742 10.46 -6.48 44.10
C GLU A 742 10.46 -7.52 42.96
N PRO A 743 9.66 -8.60 43.07
CA PRO A 743 9.41 -9.50 41.95
C PRO A 743 8.74 -8.76 40.79
N THR A 744 9.32 -8.87 39.60
CA THR A 744 8.84 -8.21 38.39
C THR A 744 8.80 -9.19 37.23
N TRP A 745 7.71 -9.19 36.47
CA TRP A 745 7.55 -9.98 35.25
C TRP A 745 8.10 -9.21 34.05
N VAL A 746 8.91 -9.89 33.24
CA VAL A 746 9.71 -9.28 32.18
C VAL A 746 9.60 -10.07 30.89
N ALA A 747 9.48 -9.34 29.77
CA ALA A 747 9.58 -9.87 28.43
C ALA A 747 10.98 -9.63 27.90
N PHE A 748 11.63 -10.70 27.47
CA PHE A 748 12.91 -10.67 26.78
C PHE A 748 12.68 -10.85 25.29
N VAL A 749 13.16 -9.90 24.48
CA VAL A 749 12.92 -9.89 23.03
C VAL A 749 14.18 -9.49 22.26
N GLY A 750 14.42 -10.19 21.16
CA GLY A 750 15.33 -9.73 20.11
C GLY A 750 14.69 -8.59 19.32
N SER A 751 15.52 -7.67 18.82
CA SER A 751 15.02 -6.53 18.07
C SER A 751 14.68 -6.83 16.61
N GLY A 752 14.86 -8.06 16.14
CA GLY A 752 14.35 -8.46 14.83
C GLY A 752 15.29 -8.24 13.65
N TYR A 753 14.80 -8.51 12.43
CA TYR A 753 15.56 -8.27 11.19
C TYR A 753 15.56 -6.79 10.81
N ASP A 754 16.59 -6.35 10.10
CA ASP A 754 16.71 -4.98 9.60
C ASP A 754 15.77 -4.76 8.41
N ASN A 755 14.88 -3.78 8.52
CA ASN A 755 14.02 -3.30 7.42
C ASN A 755 14.26 -1.83 7.05
N ASN A 756 15.37 -1.26 7.53
CA ASN A 756 15.73 0.12 7.22
C ASN A 756 17.25 0.24 7.03
N SER A 757 17.68 0.28 5.76
CA SER A 757 19.10 0.34 5.39
C SER A 757 19.82 1.60 5.86
N ASP A 758 19.09 2.69 6.07
CA ASP A 758 19.64 4.01 6.41
C ASP A 758 19.96 4.14 7.91
N HIS A 759 19.45 3.20 8.71
CA HIS A 759 19.64 3.17 10.16
C HIS A 759 20.25 1.85 10.64
N ARG A 760 20.81 1.86 11.85
CA ARG A 760 21.17 0.61 12.54
C ARG A 760 19.90 0.08 13.21
N THR A 761 19.14 -0.77 12.52
CA THR A 761 17.96 -1.44 13.11
C THR A 761 18.22 -2.93 13.29
N GLY A 762 17.49 -3.58 14.20
CA GLY A 762 17.55 -5.03 14.40
C GLY A 762 18.74 -5.55 15.22
N ASN A 763 19.66 -4.71 15.68
CA ASN A 763 20.91 -5.15 16.35
C ASN A 763 20.88 -5.09 17.90
N ARG A 764 19.70 -4.99 18.51
CA ARG A 764 19.49 -4.92 19.96
C ARG A 764 18.73 -6.10 20.53
N PHE A 765 18.84 -6.27 21.84
CA PHE A 765 18.00 -7.13 22.64
C PHE A 765 17.45 -6.32 23.82
N TYR A 766 16.19 -6.53 24.17
CA TYR A 766 15.48 -5.72 25.16
C TYR A 766 14.93 -6.57 26.29
N ALA A 767 14.92 -5.99 27.49
CA ALA A 767 14.10 -6.43 28.60
C ALA A 767 13.02 -5.36 28.87
N ILE A 768 11.76 -5.79 28.79
CA ILE A 768 10.56 -4.95 28.86
C ILE A 768 9.78 -5.37 30.10
N ASP A 769 9.39 -4.39 30.90
CA ASP A 769 8.52 -4.60 32.06
C ASP A 769 7.10 -4.93 31.58
N LEU A 770 6.55 -6.09 31.97
CA LEU A 770 5.25 -6.54 31.46
C LEU A 770 4.07 -5.69 31.92
N GLU A 771 4.17 -5.06 33.08
CA GLU A 771 3.10 -4.23 33.65
C GLU A 771 2.97 -2.92 32.85
N THR A 772 4.11 -2.31 32.51
CA THR A 772 4.14 -0.96 31.93
C THR A 772 4.47 -0.90 30.44
N GLY A 773 4.94 -2.00 29.84
CA GLY A 773 5.43 -2.01 28.45
C GLY A 773 6.72 -1.24 28.23
N GLN A 774 7.38 -0.77 29.30
CA GLN A 774 8.59 0.04 29.21
C GLN A 774 9.85 -0.81 29.20
N GLN A 775 10.76 -0.48 28.28
CA GLN A 775 12.11 -1.02 28.26
C GLN A 775 12.93 -0.44 29.42
N PHE A 776 13.55 -1.31 30.23
CA PHE A 776 14.41 -0.88 31.34
C PHE A 776 15.87 -1.37 31.21
N TRP A 777 16.10 -2.42 30.42
CA TRP A 777 17.46 -2.88 30.07
C TRP A 777 17.58 -3.27 28.60
N LEU A 778 18.78 -3.12 28.02
CA LEU A 778 19.10 -3.54 26.66
C LEU A 778 20.59 -3.83 26.51
N PHE A 779 20.94 -4.60 25.47
CA PHE A 779 22.31 -4.64 24.94
C PHE A 779 22.31 -4.49 23.41
N ASN A 780 23.48 -4.12 22.86
CA ASN A 780 23.70 -4.02 21.42
C ASN A 780 24.64 -5.15 20.99
N ALA A 781 24.26 -5.93 19.98
CA ALA A 781 25.18 -6.80 19.28
C ALA A 781 25.95 -5.97 18.24
N GLY A 782 27.28 -5.98 18.35
CA GLY A 782 28.15 -5.28 17.39
C GLY A 782 28.28 -6.06 16.09
N GLU A 783 28.46 -5.36 14.96
CA GLU A 783 28.71 -5.98 13.65
C GLU A 783 30.13 -6.57 13.56
N VAL A 784 30.26 -7.80 13.09
CA VAL A 784 31.52 -8.37 12.59
C VAL A 784 31.54 -8.26 11.07
N LYS A 785 32.54 -7.56 10.52
CA LYS A 785 32.67 -7.41 9.06
C LYS A 785 33.37 -8.63 8.45
N THR A 786 32.61 -9.58 7.96
CA THR A 786 33.12 -10.85 7.43
C THR A 786 33.41 -10.84 5.94
N LYS A 787 32.95 -9.83 5.19
CA LYS A 787 33.08 -9.77 3.71
C LYS A 787 34.52 -9.93 3.21
N ASP A 788 35.47 -9.24 3.84
CA ASP A 788 36.87 -9.23 3.39
C ASP A 788 37.61 -10.54 3.72
N GLU A 789 37.20 -11.23 4.79
CA GLU A 789 37.86 -12.45 5.29
C GLU A 789 37.20 -13.73 4.74
N LEU A 790 35.87 -13.74 4.65
CA LEU A 790 35.05 -14.92 4.30
C LEU A 790 34.41 -14.82 2.90
N GLY A 791 34.41 -13.64 2.27
CA GLY A 791 33.80 -13.41 0.95
C GLY A 791 32.29 -13.17 0.97
N TRP A 792 31.65 -13.20 2.13
CA TRP A 792 30.23 -12.91 2.34
C TRP A 792 30.02 -12.16 3.68
N ASN A 793 28.89 -11.48 3.84
CA ASN A 793 28.53 -10.76 5.08
C ASN A 793 27.02 -10.54 5.13
N ILE A 794 26.39 -10.85 6.27
CA ILE A 794 25.00 -10.48 6.55
C ILE A 794 25.03 -9.41 7.63
N LYS A 795 24.29 -8.32 7.46
CA LYS A 795 24.18 -7.28 8.49
C LYS A 795 23.68 -7.90 9.79
N ASN A 796 24.40 -7.70 10.88
CA ASN A 796 24.12 -8.35 12.14
C ASN A 796 22.86 -7.81 12.81
N THR A 797 21.94 -8.74 13.08
CA THR A 797 20.67 -8.47 13.77
C THR A 797 20.30 -9.63 14.69
N ILE A 798 19.28 -9.45 15.54
CA ILE A 798 18.83 -10.43 16.54
C ILE A 798 17.36 -10.83 16.28
N PRO A 799 17.10 -11.60 15.21
CA PRO A 799 15.77 -12.18 14.95
C PRO A 799 15.50 -13.42 15.81
N CYS A 800 16.54 -14.00 16.42
CA CYS A 800 16.44 -15.22 17.23
C CYS A 800 15.50 -15.01 18.42
N SER A 801 14.65 -16.00 18.67
CA SER A 801 13.79 -16.02 19.87
C SER A 801 14.61 -16.42 21.10
N PRO A 802 14.55 -15.68 22.22
CA PRO A 802 15.30 -16.06 23.42
C PRO A 802 14.72 -17.29 24.13
N SER A 803 15.58 -17.92 24.92
CA SER A 803 15.23 -18.95 25.89
C SER A 803 15.65 -18.53 27.29
N THR A 804 14.73 -18.69 28.26
CA THR A 804 14.93 -18.38 29.67
C THR A 804 15.06 -19.66 30.48
N VAL A 805 15.94 -19.68 31.47
CA VAL A 805 16.16 -20.83 32.37
C VAL A 805 16.23 -20.36 33.82
N ASP A 806 15.49 -21.05 34.68
CA ASP A 806 15.59 -21.06 36.13
C ASP A 806 16.40 -22.32 36.50
N ILE A 807 17.56 -22.14 37.12
CA ILE A 807 18.55 -23.19 37.41
C ILE A 807 18.33 -23.78 38.80
N ASP A 808 17.96 -22.96 39.78
CA ASP A 808 17.79 -23.37 41.18
C ASP A 808 16.33 -23.67 41.58
N GLU A 809 15.41 -23.55 40.62
CA GLU A 809 13.98 -23.84 40.71
C GLU A 809 13.24 -22.97 41.74
N ASP A 810 13.75 -21.74 42.01
CA ASP A 810 13.13 -20.78 42.93
C ASP A 810 11.98 -19.96 42.29
N GLY A 811 11.74 -20.15 40.99
CA GLY A 811 10.71 -19.46 40.21
C GLY A 811 11.17 -18.15 39.58
N PHE A 812 12.44 -17.75 39.74
CA PHE A 812 13.05 -16.62 39.07
C PHE A 812 13.96 -17.09 37.93
N VAL A 813 14.01 -16.31 36.85
CA VAL A 813 14.92 -16.60 35.74
C VAL A 813 16.34 -16.27 36.17
N ASP A 814 17.28 -17.18 35.88
CA ASP A 814 18.71 -17.00 36.10
C ASP A 814 19.46 -16.64 34.83
N ARG A 815 19.07 -17.24 33.71
CA ARG A 815 19.78 -17.14 32.43
C ARG A 815 18.83 -16.88 31.28
N VAL A 816 19.29 -16.04 30.36
CA VAL A 816 18.65 -15.83 29.06
C VAL A 816 19.67 -16.11 27.96
N TYR A 817 19.30 -16.90 26.96
CA TYR A 817 20.14 -17.23 25.80
C TYR A 817 19.49 -16.77 24.50
N VAL A 818 20.28 -16.18 23.60
CA VAL A 818 19.81 -15.69 22.30
C VAL A 818 20.93 -15.71 21.25
N GLY A 819 20.61 -16.10 20.01
CA GLY A 819 21.54 -16.08 18.87
C GLY A 819 21.47 -14.78 18.05
N ASP A 820 22.47 -14.52 17.23
CA ASP A 820 22.46 -13.43 16.24
C ASP A 820 22.94 -13.86 14.84
N LEU A 821 22.85 -12.94 13.87
CA LEU A 821 23.23 -13.22 12.48
C LEU A 821 24.74 -13.30 12.23
N ASP A 822 25.57 -12.81 13.15
CA ASP A 822 27.02 -13.03 13.16
C ASP A 822 27.42 -14.39 13.75
N GLY A 823 26.46 -15.26 14.05
CA GLY A 823 26.75 -16.61 14.54
C GLY A 823 27.21 -16.67 15.99
N ARG A 824 26.85 -15.68 16.82
CA ARG A 824 27.13 -15.67 18.25
C ARG A 824 25.94 -16.15 19.05
N LEU A 825 26.20 -16.94 20.09
CA LEU A 825 25.24 -17.24 21.14
C LEU A 825 25.56 -16.39 22.36
N TRP A 826 24.62 -15.52 22.72
CA TRP A 826 24.70 -14.65 23.88
C TRP A 826 24.06 -15.29 25.10
N LYS A 827 24.65 -15.01 26.27
CA LYS A 827 24.12 -15.30 27.60
C LYS A 827 23.94 -14.00 28.37
N ILE A 828 22.79 -13.86 29.04
CA ILE A 828 22.54 -12.81 30.00
C ILE A 828 22.32 -13.46 31.36
N ASP A 829 23.13 -13.10 32.36
CA ASP A 829 22.93 -13.50 33.76
C ASP A 829 21.95 -12.52 34.43
N VAL A 830 20.73 -13.00 34.67
CA VAL A 830 19.63 -12.26 35.30
C VAL A 830 19.33 -12.76 36.73
N SER A 831 20.14 -13.68 37.26
CA SER A 831 20.06 -14.17 38.65
C SER A 831 20.36 -13.07 39.67
N ARG A 832 21.06 -12.02 39.24
CA ARG A 832 21.35 -10.84 40.06
C ARG A 832 20.18 -9.87 40.01
N GLU A 833 19.77 -9.40 41.18
CA GLU A 833 18.79 -8.32 41.30
C GLU A 833 19.18 -7.12 40.43
N PHE A 834 18.24 -6.69 39.60
CA PHE A 834 18.40 -5.50 38.77
C PHE A 834 18.12 -4.24 39.58
N ARG A 835 19.15 -3.40 39.78
CA ARG A 835 19.01 -2.05 40.36
C ARG A 835 19.46 -0.95 39.41
N ARG A 836 20.31 -1.30 38.45
CA ARG A 836 20.85 -0.42 37.40
C ARG A 836 21.35 -1.24 36.22
N SER A 837 21.54 -0.58 35.09
CA SER A 837 21.89 -1.24 33.82
C SER A 837 23.17 -2.09 33.83
N GLN A 838 24.14 -1.80 34.71
CA GLN A 838 25.41 -2.53 34.80
C GLN A 838 25.31 -3.86 35.59
N ASP A 839 24.19 -4.13 36.25
CA ASP A 839 24.04 -5.32 37.09
C ASP A 839 23.91 -6.60 36.24
N TRP A 840 23.35 -6.47 35.02
CA TRP A 840 23.29 -7.52 34.01
C TRP A 840 24.31 -7.28 32.91
N GLN A 841 24.97 -8.37 32.46
CA GLN A 841 25.93 -8.33 31.37
C GLN A 841 25.58 -9.38 30.33
N ALA A 842 25.64 -8.99 29.06
CA ALA A 842 25.55 -9.90 27.93
C ALA A 842 26.96 -10.39 27.58
N GLU A 843 27.16 -11.71 27.59
CA GLU A 843 28.41 -12.37 27.22
C GLU A 843 28.21 -13.30 26.04
N VAL A 844 29.16 -13.31 25.10
CA VAL A 844 29.22 -14.33 24.05
C VAL A 844 29.78 -15.61 24.65
N ILE A 845 29.00 -16.69 24.61
CA ILE A 845 29.40 -18.01 25.13
C ILE A 845 29.73 -19.02 24.03
N TYR A 846 29.40 -18.68 22.78
CA TYR A 846 29.81 -19.40 21.57
C TYR A 846 29.83 -18.42 20.39
N GLU A 847 30.79 -18.59 19.48
CA GLU A 847 30.87 -17.88 18.21
C GLU A 847 31.27 -18.90 17.14
N ASP A 848 30.45 -18.98 16.09
CA ASP A 848 30.75 -19.83 14.93
C ASP A 848 32.01 -19.32 14.22
N HIS A 849 32.92 -20.22 13.85
CA HIS A 849 34.22 -19.84 13.27
C HIS A 849 34.07 -19.04 11.96
N HIS A 850 33.00 -19.30 11.20
CA HIS A 850 32.70 -18.63 9.95
C HIS A 850 31.52 -17.66 10.09
N ASN A 851 31.11 -17.33 11.33
CA ASN A 851 30.00 -16.43 11.62
C ASN A 851 28.68 -16.85 10.94
N TYR A 852 28.44 -18.15 10.79
CA TYR A 852 27.16 -18.63 10.24
C TYR A 852 25.98 -18.28 11.16
N PRO A 853 24.86 -17.75 10.64
CA PRO A 853 23.79 -17.20 11.47
C PRO A 853 23.18 -18.21 12.44
N ILE A 854 22.87 -17.76 13.67
CA ILE A 854 22.11 -18.53 14.67
C ILE A 854 20.77 -17.84 14.88
N ILE A 855 19.73 -18.32 14.18
CA ILE A 855 18.38 -17.75 14.27
C ILE A 855 17.37 -18.63 15.03
N SER A 856 17.66 -19.94 15.14
CA SER A 856 16.78 -20.89 15.82
C SER A 856 16.77 -20.63 17.33
N LYS A 857 15.58 -20.71 17.96
CA LYS A 857 15.45 -20.60 19.41
C LYS A 857 16.29 -21.68 20.09
N PRO A 858 17.27 -21.34 20.94
CA PRO A 858 18.09 -22.35 21.59
C PRO A 858 17.23 -23.22 22.50
N ALA A 859 17.27 -24.54 22.35
CA ALA A 859 16.61 -25.44 23.29
C ALA A 859 17.54 -25.67 24.49
N VAL A 860 17.03 -25.51 25.71
CA VAL A 860 17.84 -25.67 26.92
C VAL A 860 17.33 -26.83 27.76
N TRP A 861 18.24 -27.64 28.28
CA TRP A 861 17.95 -28.71 29.21
C TRP A 861 18.86 -28.63 30.43
N ILE A 862 18.28 -28.81 31.62
CA ILE A 862 18.98 -28.86 32.90
C ILE A 862 18.77 -30.23 33.54
N ASN A 863 19.81 -30.74 34.21
CA ASN A 863 19.69 -31.96 35.00
C ASN A 863 19.25 -31.63 36.44
N ALA A 864 17.96 -31.44 36.67
CA ALA A 864 17.43 -31.09 37.99
C ALA A 864 17.77 -32.09 39.13
N THR A 865 18.28 -33.29 38.82
CA THR A 865 18.64 -34.29 39.85
C THR A 865 20.00 -34.06 40.51
N VAL A 866 20.79 -33.07 40.07
CA VAL A 866 22.12 -32.78 40.65
C VAL A 866 22.10 -31.42 41.36
N GLU A 867 22.89 -31.28 42.43
CA GLU A 867 22.91 -30.07 43.29
C GLU A 867 23.36 -28.78 42.57
N SER A 868 24.05 -28.89 41.43
CA SER A 868 24.46 -27.74 40.63
C SER A 868 24.32 -28.08 39.15
N PRO A 869 23.10 -27.95 38.60
CA PRO A 869 22.85 -28.32 37.22
C PRO A 869 23.56 -27.35 36.27
N VAL A 870 24.25 -27.90 35.28
CA VAL A 870 24.85 -27.13 34.19
C VAL A 870 23.86 -27.11 33.01
N PRO A 871 23.43 -25.94 32.52
CA PRO A 871 22.59 -25.85 31.34
C PRO A 871 23.27 -26.45 30.10
N ARG A 872 22.54 -27.33 29.41
CA ARG A 872 22.88 -27.83 28.07
C ARG A 872 22.03 -27.13 27.04
N ILE A 873 22.67 -26.46 26.09
CA ILE A 873 22.04 -25.59 25.11
C ILE A 873 22.22 -26.20 23.72
N TYR A 874 21.14 -26.30 22.95
CA TYR A 874 21.12 -26.89 21.61
C TYR A 874 20.60 -25.90 20.59
N PHE A 875 21.36 -25.69 19.53
CA PHE A 875 21.03 -24.71 18.47
C PHE A 875 21.70 -25.11 17.16
N GLY A 876 21.18 -24.62 16.04
CA GLY A 876 21.77 -24.84 14.73
C GLY A 876 22.14 -23.55 14.01
N THR A 877 23.04 -23.67 13.03
CA THR A 877 23.54 -22.57 12.21
C THR A 877 22.95 -22.60 10.79
N GLY A 878 23.03 -21.45 10.10
CA GLY A 878 22.74 -21.33 8.67
C GLY A 878 21.29 -21.03 8.30
N GLY A 879 20.38 -20.94 9.25
CA GLY A 879 18.94 -20.71 9.01
C GLY A 879 18.56 -19.34 8.44
N ASP A 880 19.35 -18.72 7.57
CA ASP A 880 19.02 -17.46 6.90
C ASP A 880 19.11 -17.62 5.37
N ASP A 881 18.20 -16.97 4.64
CA ASP A 881 18.12 -17.08 3.18
C ASP A 881 19.33 -16.43 2.49
N ARG A 882 20.00 -15.49 3.16
CA ARG A 882 21.22 -14.84 2.68
C ARG A 882 22.50 -15.63 3.00
N ALA A 883 22.40 -16.69 3.81
CA ALA A 883 23.55 -17.53 4.14
C ALA A 883 23.96 -18.39 2.91
N PRO A 884 25.25 -18.67 2.68
CA PRO A 884 25.72 -19.39 1.48
C PRO A 884 25.06 -20.77 1.27
N ASP A 885 24.74 -21.14 0.04
CA ASP A 885 24.09 -22.44 -0.26
C ASP A 885 25.09 -23.58 -0.52
N ASP A 886 26.40 -23.30 -0.55
CA ASP A 886 27.47 -24.22 -0.94
C ASP A 886 28.45 -24.56 0.18
N VAL A 887 28.05 -24.33 1.44
CA VAL A 887 28.86 -24.58 2.66
C VAL A 887 28.24 -25.61 3.59
N THR A 888 29.01 -26.15 4.53
CA THR A 888 28.53 -27.09 5.55
C THR A 888 28.18 -26.34 6.83
N TYR A 889 26.93 -26.46 7.28
CA TYR A 889 26.45 -25.89 8.54
C TYR A 889 26.52 -26.89 9.69
N SER A 890 26.12 -26.44 10.88
CA SER A 890 26.33 -27.17 12.12
C SER A 890 25.13 -27.18 13.05
N PHE A 891 25.03 -28.23 13.86
CA PHE A 891 24.17 -28.29 15.03
C PHE A 891 25.04 -28.49 16.27
N ILE A 892 24.94 -27.60 17.25
CA ILE A 892 25.85 -27.51 18.39
C ILE A 892 25.11 -27.86 19.68
N ALA A 893 25.75 -28.68 20.52
CA ALA A 893 25.40 -28.85 21.92
C ALA A 893 26.47 -28.19 22.81
N LEU A 894 26.09 -27.15 23.53
CA LEU A 894 26.97 -26.34 24.37
C LEU A 894 26.65 -26.53 25.86
N LEU A 895 27.68 -26.66 26.68
CA LEU A 895 27.58 -26.65 28.14
C LEU A 895 27.90 -25.26 28.68
N ASP A 896 26.97 -24.61 29.39
CA ASP A 896 27.22 -23.33 30.08
C ASP A 896 27.76 -23.55 31.50
N GLY A 897 28.93 -24.17 31.60
CA GLY A 897 29.67 -24.30 32.86
C GLY A 897 30.46 -23.04 33.22
N ASN A 898 31.37 -23.13 34.20
CA ASN A 898 32.30 -22.04 34.54
C ASN A 898 33.10 -21.53 33.33
N ARG A 899 33.34 -22.41 32.35
CA ARG A 899 33.85 -22.07 31.03
C ARG A 899 32.93 -22.77 30.02
N PRO A 900 32.21 -22.02 29.18
CA PRO A 900 31.40 -22.63 28.15
C PRO A 900 32.23 -23.51 27.21
N GLU A 901 31.73 -24.69 26.89
CA GLU A 901 32.40 -25.64 25.99
C GLU A 901 31.42 -26.47 25.18
N VAL A 902 31.80 -26.85 23.95
CA VAL A 902 30.99 -27.74 23.11
C VAL A 902 31.06 -29.17 23.64
N GLU A 903 29.92 -29.78 23.97
CA GLU A 903 29.80 -31.17 24.43
C GLU A 903 29.84 -32.14 23.24
N TRP A 904 29.15 -31.78 22.16
CA TRP A 904 29.15 -32.48 20.88
C TRP A 904 28.58 -31.58 19.77
N PHE A 905 28.83 -31.95 18.52
CA PHE A 905 28.23 -31.27 17.37
C PHE A 905 27.94 -32.24 16.22
N ILE A 906 27.13 -31.77 15.28
CA ILE A 906 26.97 -32.34 13.94
C ILE A 906 27.43 -31.26 12.95
N GLY A 907 28.31 -31.59 12.01
CA GLY A 907 28.94 -30.65 11.08
C GLY A 907 30.42 -30.99 10.88
N ASP A 908 31.14 -30.20 10.08
CA ASP A 908 32.56 -30.47 9.81
C ASP A 908 33.46 -29.87 10.91
N HIS A 909 34.20 -30.74 11.59
CA HIS A 909 35.12 -30.35 12.67
C HIS A 909 36.22 -29.36 12.22
N ARG A 910 36.61 -29.37 10.95
CA ARG A 910 37.63 -28.47 10.38
C ARG A 910 37.06 -27.08 10.14
N GLU A 911 35.84 -27.02 9.63
CA GLU A 911 35.11 -25.77 9.42
C GLU A 911 34.80 -25.09 10.76
N LEU A 912 34.50 -25.86 11.80
CA LEU A 912 34.23 -25.34 13.14
C LEU A 912 35.49 -25.06 13.99
N ASN A 913 36.68 -25.51 13.55
CA ASN A 913 37.90 -25.54 14.36
C ASN A 913 37.69 -26.21 15.74
N LEU A 914 36.97 -27.33 15.75
CA LEU A 914 36.67 -28.12 16.96
C LEU A 914 37.36 -29.48 16.93
N ASN A 915 37.47 -30.10 18.12
CA ASN A 915 38.06 -31.43 18.26
C ASN A 915 37.15 -32.49 17.61
N SER A 916 37.70 -33.28 16.69
CA SER A 916 36.98 -34.34 15.98
C SER A 916 36.42 -35.45 16.88
N SER A 917 36.83 -35.57 18.15
CA SER A 917 36.20 -36.50 19.09
C SER A 917 34.78 -36.10 19.52
N LEU A 918 34.44 -34.82 19.38
CA LEU A 918 33.15 -34.24 19.74
C LEU A 918 32.12 -34.35 18.60
N ASP A 919 32.60 -34.63 17.39
CA ASP A 919 31.81 -34.89 16.20
C ASP A 919 30.88 -36.11 16.41
N LYS A 920 29.62 -35.97 16.00
CA LYS A 920 28.56 -36.98 16.05
C LYS A 920 27.85 -37.20 14.71
N GLY A 921 28.37 -36.63 13.62
CA GLY A 921 27.80 -36.72 12.29
C GLY A 921 27.96 -35.43 11.50
N ASP A 922 27.55 -35.45 10.24
CA ASP A 922 27.65 -34.30 9.33
C ASP A 922 26.27 -33.87 8.81
N LEU A 923 26.11 -32.56 8.56
CA LEU A 923 25.06 -32.04 7.69
C LEU A 923 25.55 -32.06 6.24
N GLY A 924 24.64 -32.17 5.28
CA GLY A 924 24.98 -32.01 3.86
C GLY A 924 25.43 -30.59 3.51
N VAL A 925 26.11 -30.44 2.37
CA VAL A 925 26.41 -29.11 1.80
C VAL A 925 25.10 -28.36 1.54
N GLY A 926 25.02 -27.11 2.01
CA GLY A 926 23.84 -26.24 1.93
C GLY A 926 22.71 -26.63 2.88
N GLU A 927 22.89 -27.66 3.71
CA GLU A 927 21.86 -28.15 4.64
C GLU A 927 21.84 -27.30 5.91
N LYS A 928 20.85 -26.42 6.01
CA LYS A 928 20.70 -25.39 7.05
C LYS A 928 19.73 -25.86 8.14
N VAL A 929 19.96 -25.42 9.39
CA VAL A 929 19.02 -25.66 10.50
C VAL A 929 18.05 -24.48 10.62
N TRP A 930 16.81 -24.67 10.15
CA TRP A 930 15.79 -23.62 10.10
C TRP A 930 14.77 -23.66 11.24
N ALA A 931 14.58 -24.83 11.82
CA ALA A 931 13.54 -25.08 12.81
C ALA A 931 14.09 -25.01 14.22
N ASP A 932 13.31 -24.43 15.16
CA ASP A 932 13.66 -24.45 16.57
C ASP A 932 13.80 -25.90 17.08
N PRO A 933 14.93 -26.27 17.70
CA PRO A 933 15.06 -27.57 18.33
C PRO A 933 14.04 -27.77 19.46
N LYS A 934 13.57 -29.00 19.65
CA LYS A 934 12.64 -29.37 20.72
C LYS A 934 13.16 -30.55 21.51
N ILE A 935 13.03 -30.48 22.83
CA ILE A 935 13.52 -31.52 23.73
C ILE A 935 12.34 -32.30 24.33
N ALA A 936 12.38 -33.62 24.22
CA ALA A 936 11.42 -34.51 24.86
C ALA A 936 12.05 -35.88 25.16
N ASP A 937 11.73 -36.49 26.31
CA ASP A 937 12.23 -37.82 26.71
C ASP A 937 13.77 -38.01 26.63
N TYR A 938 14.52 -36.95 26.91
CA TYR A 938 15.98 -36.89 26.77
C TYR A 938 16.48 -37.03 25.31
N ILE A 939 15.68 -36.58 24.37
CA ILE A 939 16.00 -36.50 22.95
C ILE A 939 15.79 -35.05 22.51
N VAL A 940 16.76 -34.50 21.77
CA VAL A 940 16.59 -33.24 21.03
C VAL A 940 16.23 -33.57 19.58
N TYR A 941 15.16 -32.97 19.09
CA TYR A 941 14.66 -33.08 17.73
C TYR A 941 14.89 -31.77 17.00
N PHE A 942 15.35 -31.82 15.76
CA PHE A 942 15.49 -30.65 14.90
C PHE A 942 15.39 -31.08 13.44
N SER A 943 14.98 -30.16 12.56
CA SER A 943 14.90 -30.43 11.13
C SER A 943 15.75 -29.47 10.31
N THR A 944 16.18 -29.96 9.16
CA THR A 944 17.05 -29.24 8.23
C THR A 944 16.47 -29.24 6.82
N LEU A 945 16.92 -28.31 5.99
CA LEU A 945 16.59 -28.23 4.56
C LEU A 945 17.70 -27.51 3.79
N THR A 946 17.73 -27.70 2.47
CA THR A 946 18.60 -26.98 1.53
C THR A 946 17.85 -25.89 0.76
N GLY A 947 18.59 -24.84 0.38
CA GLY A 947 18.08 -23.69 -0.39
C GLY A 947 17.35 -22.64 0.44
N SER A 948 16.65 -21.74 -0.25
CA SER A 948 15.83 -20.66 0.33
C SER A 948 14.40 -21.12 0.63
N ILE A 949 13.75 -20.44 1.58
CA ILE A 949 12.34 -20.66 1.93
C ILE A 949 11.45 -19.44 1.71
N GLU A 950 12.00 -18.23 1.52
CA GLU A 950 11.24 -17.01 1.23
C GLU A 950 11.31 -16.54 -0.23
N SER A 951 11.95 -17.31 -1.12
CA SER A 951 12.00 -16.95 -2.55
C SER A 951 10.62 -16.84 -3.20
N VAL A 952 10.43 -15.78 -3.99
CA VAL A 952 9.20 -15.54 -4.79
C VAL A 952 9.00 -16.59 -5.85
N ASP A 953 10.08 -17.12 -6.41
CA ASP A 953 10.02 -18.30 -7.26
C ASP A 953 10.18 -19.54 -6.37
N PRO A 954 9.08 -20.19 -5.97
CA PRO A 954 9.19 -21.44 -5.25
C PRO A 954 10.06 -22.39 -6.08
N CYS A 955 9.97 -22.46 -7.40
CA CYS A 955 10.64 -23.52 -8.17
C CYS A 955 12.17 -23.43 -8.21
N GLU A 956 12.79 -22.26 -8.07
CA GLU A 956 14.26 -22.13 -8.03
C GLU A 956 14.85 -22.47 -6.65
N SER A 957 14.08 -22.31 -5.58
CA SER A 957 14.57 -22.47 -4.21
C SER A 957 14.47 -23.91 -3.69
N LEU A 958 13.96 -24.88 -4.46
CA LEU A 958 13.45 -26.16 -3.93
C LEU A 958 14.20 -27.44 -4.29
N ALA A 959 15.45 -27.37 -4.72
CA ALA A 959 16.24 -28.59 -4.85
C ALA A 959 16.52 -29.18 -3.45
N GLY A 960 15.92 -30.34 -3.12
CA GLY A 960 16.19 -31.12 -1.90
C GLY A 960 14.93 -31.57 -1.14
N ILE A 961 15.12 -32.45 -0.16
CA ILE A 961 14.08 -32.88 0.79
C ILE A 961 14.50 -32.48 2.21
N GLY A 962 13.54 -32.16 3.07
CA GLY A 962 13.82 -31.90 4.47
C GLY A 962 14.32 -33.18 5.17
N LYS A 963 15.07 -33.01 6.25
CA LYS A 963 15.48 -34.13 7.10
C LYS A 963 15.13 -33.85 8.55
N LEU A 964 14.69 -34.89 9.26
CA LEU A 964 14.44 -34.84 10.70
C LEU A 964 15.52 -35.60 11.44
N TYR A 965 16.15 -34.92 12.39
CA TYR A 965 17.18 -35.43 13.27
C TYR A 965 16.63 -35.62 14.69
N ALA A 966 17.15 -36.62 15.40
CA ALA A 966 16.86 -36.87 16.79
C ALA A 966 18.12 -37.36 17.49
N ARG A 967 18.52 -36.73 18.59
CA ARG A 967 19.80 -37.01 19.28
C ARG A 967 19.59 -37.18 20.77
N TYR A 968 20.23 -38.18 21.37
CA TYR A 968 20.18 -38.38 22.82
C TYR A 968 20.95 -37.28 23.55
N ILE A 969 20.33 -36.62 24.52
CA ILE A 969 20.98 -35.59 25.36
C ILE A 969 21.57 -36.16 26.65
N VAL A 970 21.21 -37.41 26.99
CA VAL A 970 21.82 -38.19 28.08
C VAL A 970 22.12 -39.61 27.58
N ALA A 971 23.11 -40.27 28.17
CA ALA A 971 23.38 -41.67 27.86
C ALA A 971 22.20 -42.54 28.32
N LYS A 972 21.56 -43.28 27.39
CA LYS A 972 20.34 -44.05 27.68
C LYS A 972 20.31 -45.38 26.92
N ALA A 973 20.04 -46.46 27.65
CA ALA A 973 19.91 -47.82 27.11
C ALA A 973 21.11 -48.27 26.24
N GLY A 974 22.34 -47.88 26.62
CA GLY A 974 23.57 -48.21 25.90
C GLY A 974 23.92 -47.25 24.75
N ASN A 975 23.07 -46.26 24.44
CA ASN A 975 23.36 -45.22 23.45
C ASN A 975 24.10 -44.06 24.12
N PRO A 976 25.25 -43.61 23.58
CA PRO A 976 25.99 -42.48 24.13
C PRO A 976 25.29 -41.14 23.84
N ILE A 977 25.69 -40.09 24.56
CA ILE A 977 25.24 -38.71 24.32
C ILE A 977 25.60 -38.30 22.89
N GLY A 978 24.69 -37.58 22.23
CA GLY A 978 24.84 -37.11 20.86
C GLY A 978 24.69 -38.20 19.80
N SER A 979 24.41 -39.46 20.16
CA SER A 979 24.08 -40.48 19.16
C SER A 979 22.63 -40.36 18.67
N THR A 980 22.36 -40.84 17.46
CA THR A 980 21.01 -40.83 16.88
C THR A 980 20.01 -41.62 17.73
N ALA A 981 18.84 -41.02 17.96
CA ALA A 981 17.70 -41.68 18.57
C ALA A 981 16.80 -42.39 17.53
N PHE A 982 17.02 -42.15 16.23
CA PHE A 982 16.27 -42.82 15.18
C PHE A 982 16.84 -44.20 14.87
N ARG A 983 15.92 -45.14 14.73
CA ARG A 983 16.19 -46.50 14.25
C ARG A 983 15.19 -46.82 13.17
N THR A 984 15.65 -47.38 12.06
CA THR A 984 14.82 -47.97 11.01
C THR A 984 14.86 -49.49 11.10
N ALA A 985 14.10 -50.19 10.25
CA ALA A 985 14.20 -51.64 10.13
C ALA A 985 15.62 -52.13 9.79
N ALA A 986 16.46 -51.29 9.16
CA ALA A 986 17.84 -51.63 8.78
C ALA A 986 18.88 -51.35 9.88
N GLY A 987 18.54 -50.59 10.93
CA GLY A 987 19.49 -50.19 11.99
C GLY A 987 19.34 -48.73 12.40
N PRO A 988 20.32 -48.18 13.15
CA PRO A 988 20.38 -46.74 13.45
C PRO A 988 20.36 -45.92 12.16
N ALA A 989 19.66 -44.79 12.16
CA ALA A 989 19.61 -43.86 11.04
C ALA A 989 19.96 -42.46 11.52
N GLU A 990 20.83 -41.77 10.80
CA GLU A 990 21.30 -40.45 11.20
C GLU A 990 20.16 -39.43 11.22
N ALA A 991 19.28 -39.51 10.22
CA ALA A 991 18.08 -38.72 10.09
C ALA A 991 16.99 -39.53 9.37
N LEU A 992 15.75 -39.03 9.42
CA LEU A 992 14.67 -39.49 8.56
C LEU A 992 14.47 -38.48 7.43
N ASN A 993 14.46 -38.98 6.19
CA ASN A 993 14.09 -38.19 5.03
C ASN A 993 12.60 -37.89 5.08
N LEU A 994 12.26 -36.62 4.96
CA LEU A 994 10.88 -36.13 4.91
C LEU A 994 10.37 -36.21 3.48
N GLU A 995 9.05 -36.17 3.28
CA GLU A 995 8.49 -36.23 1.91
C GLU A 995 8.85 -34.96 1.14
N ILE A 996 8.87 -33.81 1.82
CA ILE A 996 9.14 -32.48 1.29
C ILE A 996 9.89 -31.62 2.33
N LYS A 997 9.88 -30.29 2.21
CA LYS A 997 10.65 -29.38 3.08
C LYS A 997 9.96 -29.14 4.42
N THR A 998 10.71 -28.77 5.45
CA THR A 998 10.16 -28.47 6.79
C THR A 998 10.86 -27.30 7.43
N ARG A 999 10.09 -26.30 7.84
CA ARG A 999 10.58 -25.12 8.56
C ARG A 999 10.18 -25.11 10.04
N SER A 1000 9.03 -25.66 10.37
CA SER A 1000 8.52 -25.65 11.73
C SER A 1000 9.29 -26.63 12.59
N ALA A 1001 9.44 -26.30 13.87
CA ALA A 1001 9.83 -27.26 14.88
C ALA A 1001 8.88 -28.47 14.88
N VAL A 1002 9.37 -29.61 15.35
CA VAL A 1002 8.47 -30.74 15.58
C VAL A 1002 7.48 -30.41 16.68
N THR A 1003 6.25 -30.87 16.51
CA THR A 1003 5.24 -30.84 17.55
C THR A 1003 5.28 -32.15 18.31
N ILE A 1004 5.52 -32.07 19.62
CA ILE A 1004 5.65 -33.25 20.47
C ILE A 1004 4.28 -33.68 20.98
N GLY A 1005 3.87 -34.90 20.61
CA GLY A 1005 2.67 -35.54 21.11
C GLY A 1005 2.92 -36.41 22.35
N GLU A 1006 1.95 -37.27 22.66
CA GLU A 1006 1.99 -38.09 23.86
C GLU A 1006 2.90 -39.30 23.74
N SER A 1007 3.21 -39.87 24.90
CA SER A 1007 3.91 -41.14 24.99
C SER A 1007 3.05 -42.24 25.59
N GLU A 1008 2.91 -43.35 24.86
CA GLU A 1008 2.07 -44.48 25.24
C GLU A 1008 2.84 -45.81 25.22
N ARG A 1009 2.35 -46.79 25.99
CA ARG A 1009 2.85 -48.17 25.94
C ARG A 1009 2.09 -48.97 24.89
N VAL A 1010 2.80 -49.40 23.84
CA VAL A 1010 2.25 -50.31 22.83
C VAL A 1010 2.43 -51.76 23.28
N GLN A 1011 1.32 -52.49 23.45
CA GLN A 1011 1.24 -53.92 23.84
C GLN A 1011 2.19 -54.37 24.98
N GLY A 1012 2.40 -53.51 25.98
CA GLY A 1012 3.04 -53.88 27.25
C GLY A 1012 4.58 -53.95 27.28
N GLN A 1013 5.29 -53.67 26.16
CA GLN A 1013 6.77 -53.78 26.14
C GLN A 1013 7.53 -52.56 25.62
N THR A 1014 6.95 -51.70 24.77
CA THR A 1014 7.66 -50.55 24.21
C THR A 1014 6.88 -49.26 24.40
N ARG A 1015 7.53 -48.25 25.00
CA ARG A 1015 7.01 -46.89 25.13
C ARG A 1015 7.35 -46.12 23.85
N LYS A 1016 6.34 -45.64 23.12
CA LYS A 1016 6.51 -44.82 21.92
C LYS A 1016 6.05 -43.40 22.20
N ARG A 1017 6.50 -42.44 21.40
CA ARG A 1017 6.08 -41.04 21.46
C ARG A 1017 5.69 -40.57 20.06
N GLU A 1018 4.60 -39.83 19.99
CA GLU A 1018 4.18 -39.15 18.77
C GLU A 1018 5.03 -37.91 18.55
N VAL A 1019 5.57 -37.77 17.35
CA VAL A 1019 6.30 -36.60 16.91
C VAL A 1019 5.68 -36.21 15.58
N TYR A 1020 5.01 -35.07 15.57
CA TYR A 1020 4.35 -34.55 14.39
C TYR A 1020 5.26 -33.54 13.73
N ILE A 1021 5.32 -33.63 12.41
CA ILE A 1021 6.08 -32.71 11.58
C ILE A 1021 5.18 -32.25 10.44
N GLN A 1022 5.24 -30.96 10.15
CA GLN A 1022 4.47 -30.37 9.07
C GLN A 1022 5.41 -30.06 7.92
N GLU A 1023 5.04 -30.56 6.76
CA GLU A 1023 5.85 -30.45 5.56
C GLU A 1023 5.21 -29.52 4.53
N TYR A 1024 6.07 -28.89 3.75
CA TYR A 1024 5.81 -27.83 2.80
C TYR A 1024 5.83 -28.34 1.35
N ASN A 1025 4.71 -28.25 0.63
CA ASN A 1025 4.61 -28.71 -0.77
C ASN A 1025 4.78 -27.57 -1.76
N SER A 1026 5.74 -27.71 -2.65
CA SER A 1026 6.06 -26.68 -3.62
C SER A 1026 6.64 -27.34 -4.87
N THR A 1027 5.88 -27.43 -5.95
CA THR A 1027 6.40 -27.80 -7.28
C THR A 1027 5.47 -27.37 -8.43
N LEU A 1028 6.12 -26.98 -9.54
CA LEU A 1028 5.68 -26.71 -10.93
C LEU A 1028 5.50 -25.23 -11.31
N GLN A 1029 6.56 -24.67 -11.93
CA GLN A 1029 6.57 -23.44 -12.73
C GLN A 1029 6.19 -23.77 -14.18
N ARG A 1030 5.45 -22.89 -14.85
CA ARG A 1030 5.04 -23.05 -16.26
C ARG A 1030 5.49 -21.90 -17.14
#